data_AF-A0A8J1J2E4-F1
#
_entry.id   AF-A0A8J1J2E4-F1
#
_cell.length_a   1.000
_cell.length_b   1.000
_cell.length_c   1.000
_cell.angle_alpha   90.00
_cell.angle_beta   90.00
_cell.angle_gamma   90.00
#
_symmetry.space_group_name_H-M   'P 1'
#
loop_
_entity.id
_entity.type
_entity.pdbx_description
1 polymer ?
#
loop_
_entity_poly.entity_id
_entity_poly.type
_entity_poly.pdbx_seq_one_letter_code
_entity_poly.pdbx_strand_id
1 'polypeptide(L)'
;MAHNTKKAKLSKVLIRLCDAFTRTDGNIICPLIKAESSVRVLYKLKEKVLYKAVQEAGAGIGFTDPTFLWKSAATGREMDGNLFLEYSTSQRFNDNLKQYRETLARNLKEVSKVKHILIDKVEDTDDIIPQPIISEMDFEMHKLEFCCKELAKINDPDIKDAIDDSVGKVRENLEEVKKRPTKIAVLSQNGKGKSFFLNLLLLMTSDNEEEYRENNRKLLLPEHIPEDPTVAEVMQLKDHFDNLPDVVKSFIGTNNMESKKFKPLMRSICQNLYFDDFQDLGTENASFRSIPAYFTEKKMFQMEPYLLAQKTIEKCYESTTKCNVHLRYGTVYQLKVEYFSAKELQIQLFELVSKKNETENTSDTCLKARFAALTNYDISDDCLKSIKSYEEINLSEKTKQLVGKTELYIGGGKDSAKDRLALKKILSGLASSQDEDDSDEETWKCRVAAVKEIVVYIPSKILYNKEIMEMPGSDDSDSLAKHFIEKALEKVEGICLMSEYGFKIVEKEIKAILLQSEFTEAWKKNPELYALMLLSYSEKDFNYHFGKDDLIKMKNLEVIGIKRKSKELEELKNLLAMDSFSVEQSIFSTLVLPVLHTSIHAQEGQSNTVIAENAEFLKYTGIQNLIVKLDTFVSTRAPKHSLELKNQLSRLSERQCRELTPDEAKSVLQLYRKKEVKDTRINALARNHQDLCCSLKKQLTDMYKKTLHTKVDLLLVKTVEEAKKRWETSQYEIKKIEMFNPMYRHKGKLSKIIFGDLASHKAEIFKILMEEIDRALGVYKNGFITLLTEELKESLTILKLEHVDSEAFVKQTIEEPLAEALEWYKGKQKMPIVEKKISEFWENSKRESLIKYILEPAYKQNDLDRAKEKANQNISKALNNTSEYLIEELLDLHDIRWKSLTSHLNSRKRTPQMWNILIGRIKSISTNTEDGVNVALFNVLKLL
;
A
#
# COMPACT_ATOMS: atom_id res chain seq x y z
N MET A 1 13.57 27.23 -73.33
CA MET A 1 12.53 26.23 -73.01
C MET A 1 12.82 25.71 -71.60
N ALA A 2 11.99 26.08 -70.64
CA ALA A 2 12.14 25.71 -69.24
C ALA A 2 11.74 24.25 -69.03
N HIS A 3 12.65 23.42 -68.50
CA HIS A 3 12.31 22.09 -68.04
C HIS A 3 11.42 22.20 -66.79
N ASN A 4 10.13 21.97 -67.01
CA ASN A 4 9.11 21.90 -65.99
C ASN A 4 9.31 20.60 -65.18
N THR A 5 10.12 20.64 -64.12
CA THR A 5 10.19 19.56 -63.14
C THR A 5 8.95 19.64 -62.28
N LYS A 6 7.90 18.87 -62.65
CA LYS A 6 6.78 18.56 -61.75
C LYS A 6 7.39 18.05 -60.44
N LYS A 7 7.33 18.84 -59.35
CA LYS A 7 7.64 18.35 -58.00
C LYS A 7 6.81 17.10 -57.78
N ALA A 8 7.46 15.94 -57.66
CA ALA A 8 6.78 14.68 -57.36
C ALA A 8 5.96 14.90 -56.10
N LYS A 9 4.65 14.62 -56.16
CA LYS A 9 3.75 14.76 -55.03
C LYS A 9 4.22 13.76 -53.96
N LEU A 10 4.80 14.26 -52.87
CA LEU A 10 5.25 13.42 -51.76
C LEU A 10 4.06 12.60 -51.27
N SER A 11 4.24 11.29 -51.20
CA SER A 11 3.25 10.41 -50.60
C SER A 11 3.28 10.58 -49.09
N LYS A 12 2.11 10.53 -48.46
CA LYS A 12 2.01 10.48 -47.01
C LYS A 12 2.11 9.03 -46.54
N VAL A 13 2.82 8.81 -45.46
CA VAL A 13 2.87 7.51 -44.76
C VAL A 13 2.37 7.72 -43.34
N LEU A 14 1.44 6.87 -42.93
CA LEU A 14 0.90 6.89 -41.58
C LEU A 14 1.45 5.68 -40.80
N ILE A 15 2.05 5.95 -39.65
CA ILE A 15 2.59 4.97 -38.73
C ILE A 15 1.80 5.02 -37.43
N ARG A 16 1.35 3.87 -36.94
CA ARG A 16 0.72 3.72 -35.63
C ARG A 16 1.78 3.27 -34.62
N LEU A 17 1.81 3.93 -33.46
CA LEU A 17 2.60 3.61 -32.28
C LEU A 17 1.64 3.29 -31.12
N CYS A 18 1.72 2.08 -30.57
CA CYS A 18 0.87 1.64 -29.47
C CYS A 18 1.68 0.88 -28.42
N ASP A 19 1.21 0.91 -27.18
CA ASP A 19 1.71 -0.01 -26.16
C ASP A 19 1.40 -1.44 -26.57
N ALA A 20 2.41 -2.32 -26.52
CA ALA A 20 2.20 -3.73 -26.81
C ALA A 20 1.82 -4.47 -25.52
N PHE A 21 0.81 -5.34 -25.61
CA PHE A 21 0.60 -6.36 -24.58
C PHE A 21 1.84 -7.25 -24.48
N THR A 22 2.30 -7.48 -23.26
CA THR A 22 3.38 -8.41 -22.95
C THR A 22 2.80 -9.75 -22.54
N ARG A 23 3.68 -10.76 -22.46
CA ARG A 23 3.34 -12.04 -21.88
C ARG A 23 3.95 -12.14 -20.50
N THR A 24 3.23 -12.81 -19.61
CA THR A 24 3.67 -13.21 -18.27
C THR A 24 4.65 -14.40 -18.36
N ASP A 25 5.23 -14.80 -17.23
CA ASP A 25 6.04 -16.03 -17.15
C ASP A 25 5.27 -17.29 -17.56
N GLY A 26 3.96 -17.37 -17.26
CA GLY A 26 3.07 -18.43 -17.72
C GLY A 26 2.64 -18.33 -19.20
N ASN A 27 3.29 -17.47 -19.99
CA ASN A 27 2.98 -17.22 -21.41
C ASN A 27 1.56 -16.66 -21.68
N ILE A 28 0.93 -16.07 -20.66
CA ILE A 28 -0.42 -15.47 -20.73
C ILE A 28 -0.31 -13.99 -21.04
N ILE A 29 -1.19 -13.46 -21.89
CA ILE A 29 -1.30 -12.03 -22.17
C ILE A 29 -1.51 -11.24 -20.86
N CYS A 30 -0.60 -10.31 -20.57
CA CYS A 30 -0.66 -9.45 -19.41
C CYS A 30 -1.53 -8.22 -19.70
N PRO A 31 -2.65 -7.99 -18.98
CA PRO A 31 -3.54 -6.86 -19.24
C PRO A 31 -3.01 -5.52 -18.71
N LEU A 32 -1.89 -5.52 -17.96
CA LEU A 32 -1.32 -4.34 -17.31
C LEU A 32 0.05 -4.00 -17.90
N ILE A 33 0.34 -2.70 -18.03
CA ILE A 33 1.68 -2.17 -18.35
C ILE A 33 2.06 -1.09 -17.34
N LYS A 34 3.36 -1.00 -17.00
CA LYS A 34 3.88 0.09 -16.17
C LYS A 34 3.78 1.42 -16.91
N ALA A 35 3.42 2.50 -16.22
CA ALA A 35 3.34 3.85 -16.78
C ALA A 35 4.66 4.28 -17.42
N GLU A 36 5.79 3.97 -16.79
CA GLU A 36 7.12 4.31 -17.32
C GLU A 36 7.51 3.55 -18.60
N SER A 37 6.86 2.42 -18.86
CA SER A 37 7.08 1.59 -20.04
C SER A 37 6.14 1.94 -21.20
N SER A 38 5.20 2.88 -21.00
CA SER A 38 4.20 3.24 -21.99
C SER A 38 4.65 4.36 -22.93
N VAL A 39 4.45 4.17 -24.24
CA VAL A 39 4.69 5.21 -25.25
C VAL A 39 3.67 6.35 -25.15
N ARG A 40 2.44 6.06 -24.71
CA ARG A 40 1.39 7.07 -24.50
C ARG A 40 1.77 8.02 -23.36
N VAL A 41 2.31 7.48 -22.28
CA VAL A 41 2.83 8.26 -21.15
C VAL A 41 4.08 9.04 -21.57
N LEU A 42 4.96 8.43 -22.37
CA LEU A 42 6.14 9.11 -22.92
C LEU A 42 5.75 10.30 -23.80
N TYR A 43 4.76 10.15 -24.69
CA TYR A 43 4.26 11.25 -25.52
C TYR A 43 3.74 12.40 -24.65
N LYS A 44 2.90 12.10 -23.64
CA LYS A 44 2.33 13.12 -22.74
C LYS A 44 3.38 13.84 -21.91
N LEU A 45 4.37 13.13 -21.38
CA LEU A 45 5.37 13.70 -20.46
C LEU A 45 6.61 14.24 -21.17
N LYS A 46 7.01 13.65 -22.30
CA LYS A 46 8.26 13.92 -23.01
C LYS A 46 8.10 13.90 -24.53
N GLU A 47 7.09 14.60 -25.06
CA GLU A 47 6.82 14.68 -26.50
C GLU A 47 8.08 14.97 -27.33
N LYS A 48 8.92 15.93 -26.92
CA LYS A 48 10.17 16.28 -27.62
C LYS A 48 11.17 15.13 -27.73
N VAL A 49 11.25 14.29 -26.69
CA VAL A 49 12.15 13.12 -26.70
C VAL A 49 11.64 12.08 -27.68
N LEU A 50 10.33 11.80 -27.66
CA LEU A 50 9.70 10.89 -28.60
C LEU A 50 9.80 11.42 -30.04
N TYR A 51 9.55 12.71 -30.26
CA TYR A 51 9.69 13.38 -31.55
C TYR A 51 11.09 13.19 -32.14
N LYS A 52 12.13 13.44 -31.34
CA LYS A 52 13.52 13.26 -31.75
C LYS A 52 13.82 11.80 -32.12
N ALA A 53 13.41 10.84 -31.30
CA ALA A 53 13.62 9.42 -31.57
C ALA A 53 12.95 8.97 -32.88
N VAL A 54 11.73 9.46 -33.13
CA VAL A 54 10.92 9.21 -34.32
C VAL A 54 11.53 9.90 -35.56
N GLN A 55 12.00 11.14 -35.43
CA GLN A 55 12.67 11.86 -36.49
C GLN A 55 13.97 11.17 -36.92
N GLU A 56 14.81 10.76 -35.97
CA GLU A 56 16.07 10.04 -36.25
C GLU A 56 15.83 8.69 -36.92
N ALA A 57 14.84 7.93 -36.42
CA ALA A 57 14.46 6.65 -37.03
C ALA A 57 13.92 6.83 -38.47
N GLY A 58 13.15 7.88 -38.71
CA GLY A 58 12.59 8.19 -40.03
C GLY A 58 13.64 8.71 -41.02
N ALA A 59 14.54 9.59 -40.59
CA ALA A 59 15.57 10.17 -41.43
C ALA A 59 16.47 9.11 -42.08
N GLY A 60 16.79 8.04 -41.33
CA GLY A 60 17.58 6.90 -41.81
C GLY A 60 16.99 6.12 -42.99
N ILE A 61 15.70 6.34 -43.31
CA ILE A 61 14.97 5.68 -44.40
C ILE A 61 14.25 6.66 -45.34
N GLY A 62 14.63 7.95 -45.32
CA GLY A 62 14.07 8.96 -46.22
C GLY A 62 12.68 9.49 -45.84
N PHE A 63 12.32 9.41 -44.56
CA PHE A 63 11.10 10.02 -44.02
C PHE A 63 11.39 11.37 -43.40
N THR A 64 10.60 12.37 -43.75
CA THR A 64 10.77 13.73 -43.25
C THR A 64 9.49 14.25 -42.60
N ASP A 65 9.68 15.21 -41.72
CA ASP A 65 8.62 16.02 -41.13
C ASP A 65 7.53 15.21 -40.38
N PRO A 66 7.90 14.38 -39.39
CA PRO A 66 6.90 13.63 -38.61
C PRO A 66 5.92 14.57 -37.92
N THR A 67 4.63 14.23 -37.98
CA THR A 67 3.56 14.92 -37.27
C THR A 67 2.76 13.92 -36.43
N PHE A 68 2.62 14.18 -35.12
CA PHE A 68 1.79 13.36 -34.26
C PHE A 68 0.31 13.68 -34.46
N LEU A 69 -0.51 12.64 -34.56
CA LEU A 69 -1.96 12.70 -34.61
C LEU A 69 -2.50 11.89 -33.43
N TRP A 70 -3.17 12.57 -32.49
CA TRP A 70 -3.82 11.96 -31.33
C TRP A 70 -5.33 12.19 -31.41
N LYS A 71 -6.11 11.13 -31.62
CA LYS A 71 -7.58 11.19 -31.61
C LYS A 71 -8.15 10.04 -30.81
N SER A 72 -9.09 10.33 -29.92
CA SER A 72 -10.08 9.36 -29.43
C SER A 72 -11.46 9.98 -29.65
N ALA A 73 -12.25 9.41 -30.57
CA ALA A 73 -13.63 9.85 -30.80
C ALA A 73 -14.65 9.12 -29.91
N ALA A 74 -14.26 8.03 -29.24
CA ALA A 74 -15.20 7.08 -28.64
C ALA A 74 -15.43 7.24 -27.13
N THR A 75 -14.49 7.83 -26.37
CA THR A 75 -14.53 7.74 -24.89
C THR A 75 -14.59 9.08 -24.15
N GLY A 76 -14.43 10.22 -24.84
CA GLY A 76 -14.40 11.54 -24.20
C GLY A 76 -13.28 11.75 -23.16
N ARG A 77 -12.37 10.78 -22.99
CA ARG A 77 -11.21 10.82 -22.10
C ARG A 77 -9.93 10.94 -22.92
N GLU A 78 -9.05 11.87 -22.54
CA GLU A 78 -7.80 12.19 -23.27
C GLU A 78 -6.70 11.10 -23.21
N MET A 79 -6.93 9.95 -22.57
CA MET A 79 -5.88 8.97 -22.20
C MET A 79 -5.85 7.68 -23.05
N ASP A 80 -6.90 7.34 -23.80
CA ASP A 80 -7.09 5.96 -24.30
C ASP A 80 -6.85 5.76 -25.81
N GLY A 81 -6.01 6.60 -26.43
CA GLY A 81 -5.81 6.60 -27.89
C GLY A 81 -4.56 5.85 -28.38
N ASN A 82 -4.64 5.32 -29.60
CA ASN A 82 -3.47 4.98 -30.44
C ASN A 82 -2.73 6.27 -30.81
N LEU A 83 -1.39 6.26 -30.83
CA LEU A 83 -0.59 7.39 -31.30
C LEU A 83 -0.31 7.20 -32.79
N PHE A 84 -0.73 8.12 -33.65
CA PHE A 84 -0.44 8.06 -35.07
C PHE A 84 0.64 9.09 -35.45
N LEU A 85 1.43 8.76 -36.46
CA LEU A 85 2.55 9.53 -36.95
C LEU A 85 2.44 9.65 -38.47
N GLU A 86 2.21 10.86 -38.95
CA GLU A 86 2.18 11.15 -40.37
C GLU A 86 3.56 11.64 -40.82
N TYR A 87 4.10 11.01 -41.87
CA TYR A 87 5.35 11.40 -42.53
C TYR A 87 5.12 11.81 -43.98
N SER A 88 5.98 12.69 -44.47
CA SER A 88 6.16 12.91 -45.91
C SER A 88 7.28 12.04 -46.44
N THR A 89 7.07 11.39 -47.59
CA THR A 89 8.12 10.58 -48.23
C THR A 89 8.09 10.65 -49.76
N SER A 90 9.27 10.57 -50.36
CA SER A 90 9.48 10.42 -51.80
C SER A 90 9.77 8.97 -52.22
N GLN A 91 9.79 8.02 -51.27
CA GLN A 91 10.18 6.61 -51.47
C GLN A 91 9.04 5.64 -51.14
N ARG A 92 9.07 4.42 -51.70
CA ARG A 92 8.11 3.35 -51.35
C ARG A 92 8.49 2.74 -50.01
N PHE A 93 7.55 2.72 -49.07
CA PHE A 93 7.85 2.42 -47.66
C PHE A 93 8.01 0.92 -47.30
N ASN A 94 7.33 0.01 -47.99
CA ASN A 94 7.16 -1.37 -47.49
C ASN A 94 8.50 -2.11 -47.25
N ASP A 95 9.56 -1.78 -47.98
CA ASP A 95 10.87 -2.43 -47.83
C ASP A 95 11.67 -1.92 -46.60
N ASN A 96 11.31 -0.76 -46.03
CA ASN A 96 12.09 -0.08 -44.98
C ASN A 96 11.44 -0.11 -43.58
N LEU A 97 10.22 -0.64 -43.44
CA LEU A 97 9.49 -0.68 -42.16
C LEU A 97 10.22 -1.47 -41.07
N LYS A 98 10.88 -2.58 -41.42
CA LYS A 98 11.64 -3.40 -40.45
C LYS A 98 12.80 -2.61 -39.82
N GLN A 99 13.59 -1.92 -40.65
CA GLN A 99 14.70 -1.10 -40.20
C GLN A 99 14.25 0.08 -39.33
N TYR A 100 13.13 0.71 -39.70
CA TYR A 100 12.50 1.76 -38.89
C TYR A 100 12.08 1.24 -37.51
N ARG A 101 11.39 0.09 -37.45
CA ARG A 101 10.95 -0.56 -36.20
C ARG A 101 12.13 -0.83 -35.26
N GLU A 102 13.19 -1.45 -35.78
CA GLU A 102 14.38 -1.79 -34.99
C GLU A 102 15.11 -0.53 -34.48
N THR A 103 15.21 0.50 -35.32
CA THR A 103 15.87 1.76 -34.94
C THR A 103 15.06 2.53 -33.91
N LEU A 104 13.75 2.67 -34.10
CA LEU A 104 12.90 3.37 -33.14
C LEU A 104 12.85 2.64 -31.80
N ALA A 105 12.68 1.31 -31.80
CA ALA A 105 12.66 0.53 -30.57
C ALA A 105 13.97 0.65 -29.78
N ARG A 106 15.13 0.62 -30.47
CA ARG A 106 16.44 0.84 -29.85
C ARG A 106 16.57 2.26 -29.27
N ASN A 107 16.26 3.29 -30.07
CA ASN A 107 16.32 4.68 -29.61
C ASN A 107 15.44 4.88 -28.37
N LEU A 108 14.21 4.33 -28.38
CA LEU A 108 13.30 4.42 -27.25
C LEU A 108 13.82 3.68 -26.00
N LYS A 109 14.44 2.51 -26.14
CA LYS A 109 15.09 1.80 -25.01
C LYS A 109 16.29 2.56 -24.44
N GLU A 110 17.01 3.33 -25.25
CA GLU A 110 18.16 4.11 -24.80
C GLU A 110 17.75 5.42 -24.10
N VAL A 111 16.72 6.10 -24.61
CA VAL A 111 16.28 7.42 -24.08
C VAL A 111 15.12 7.35 -23.09
N SER A 112 14.47 6.19 -22.99
CA SER A 112 13.30 5.96 -22.13
C SER A 112 13.25 4.51 -21.63
N LYS A 113 12.26 4.17 -20.78
CA LYS A 113 12.01 2.79 -20.33
C LYS A 113 10.95 2.07 -21.18
N VAL A 114 10.57 2.63 -22.34
CA VAL A 114 9.60 1.99 -23.25
C VAL A 114 10.26 0.77 -23.90
N LYS A 115 9.73 -0.43 -23.60
CA LYS A 115 10.32 -1.71 -24.04
C LYS A 115 9.53 -2.41 -25.14
N HIS A 116 8.21 -2.43 -24.99
CA HIS A 116 7.31 -3.21 -25.84
C HIS A 116 6.34 -2.26 -26.53
N ILE A 117 6.68 -1.89 -27.77
CA ILE A 117 5.89 -0.98 -28.61
C ILE A 117 5.49 -1.71 -29.89
N LEU A 118 4.22 -1.60 -30.26
CA LEU A 118 3.74 -2.00 -31.57
C LEU A 118 3.88 -0.82 -32.53
N ILE A 119 4.47 -1.08 -33.70
CA ILE A 119 4.75 -0.07 -34.71
C ILE A 119 4.21 -0.60 -36.03
N ASP A 120 3.14 -0.03 -36.58
CA ASP A 120 2.53 -0.51 -37.83
C ASP A 120 2.36 0.59 -38.86
N LYS A 121 2.44 0.22 -40.14
CA LYS A 121 1.93 1.07 -41.21
C LYS A 121 0.42 0.91 -41.25
N VAL A 122 -0.32 2.01 -41.30
CA VAL A 122 -1.78 2.02 -41.42
C VAL A 122 -2.20 2.87 -42.62
N GLU A 123 -3.41 2.66 -43.12
CA GLU A 123 -3.98 3.44 -44.23
C GLU A 123 -4.76 4.67 -43.73
N ASP A 124 -5.35 4.57 -42.54
CA ASP A 124 -6.08 5.65 -41.87
C ASP A 124 -5.93 5.58 -40.33
N THR A 125 -6.66 6.45 -39.63
CA THR A 125 -6.67 6.55 -38.16
C THR A 125 -7.87 5.86 -37.50
N ASP A 126 -8.74 5.24 -38.28
CA ASP A 126 -10.01 4.70 -37.80
C ASP A 126 -9.80 3.30 -37.16
N ASP A 127 -8.75 2.60 -37.59
CA ASP A 127 -8.32 1.32 -37.01
C ASP A 127 -7.69 1.48 -35.62
N ILE A 128 -8.53 1.33 -34.58
CA ILE A 128 -8.12 1.33 -33.17
C ILE A 128 -7.81 -0.10 -32.71
N ILE A 129 -6.67 -0.27 -32.02
CA ILE A 129 -6.32 -1.54 -31.39
C ILE A 129 -6.49 -1.39 -29.88
N PRO A 130 -6.95 -2.44 -29.18
CA PRO A 130 -6.92 -2.48 -27.73
C PRO A 130 -5.49 -2.26 -27.22
N GLN A 131 -5.34 -1.61 -26.08
CA GLN A 131 -4.04 -1.38 -25.43
C GLN A 131 -4.08 -1.84 -23.96
N PRO A 132 -2.94 -2.23 -23.38
CA PRO A 132 -2.85 -2.60 -21.98
C PRO A 132 -3.25 -1.44 -21.06
N ILE A 133 -3.77 -1.79 -19.89
CA ILE A 133 -4.22 -0.85 -18.87
C ILE A 133 -3.01 -0.29 -18.13
N ILE A 134 -2.99 1.03 -17.95
CA ILE A 134 -2.07 1.72 -17.07
C ILE A 134 -2.87 2.12 -15.85
N SER A 135 -2.42 1.70 -14.66
CA SER A 135 -3.04 2.12 -13.40
C SER A 135 -2.94 3.64 -13.26
N GLU A 136 -4.03 4.30 -12.88
CA GLU A 136 -4.06 5.74 -12.63
C GLU A 136 -3.06 6.13 -11.53
N MET A 137 -2.96 5.31 -10.48
CA MET A 137 -1.97 5.50 -9.42
C MET A 137 -0.54 5.39 -9.96
N ASP A 138 -0.24 4.37 -10.77
CA ASP A 138 1.10 4.22 -11.35
C ASP A 138 1.46 5.39 -12.28
N PHE A 139 0.49 5.85 -13.08
CA PHE A 139 0.65 7.04 -13.92
C PHE A 139 0.94 8.30 -13.11
N GLU A 140 0.14 8.59 -12.08
CA GLU A 140 0.34 9.78 -11.24
C GLU A 140 1.68 9.74 -10.50
N MET A 141 2.09 8.58 -9.99
CA MET A 141 3.40 8.40 -9.35
C MET A 141 4.55 8.63 -10.34
N HIS A 142 4.48 8.06 -11.54
CA HIS A 142 5.50 8.26 -12.57
C HIS A 142 5.57 9.73 -13.04
N LYS A 143 4.42 10.36 -13.23
CA LYS A 143 4.28 11.79 -13.59
C LYS A 143 4.97 12.68 -12.56
N LEU A 144 4.74 12.45 -11.27
CA LEU A 144 5.36 13.21 -10.18
C LEU A 144 6.89 12.98 -10.11
N GLU A 145 7.35 11.73 -10.24
CA GLU A 145 8.79 11.42 -10.31
C GLU A 145 9.47 12.13 -11.50
N PHE A 146 8.77 12.18 -12.63
CA PHE A 146 9.25 12.88 -13.82
C PHE A 146 9.36 14.39 -13.58
N CYS A 147 8.31 15.03 -13.05
CA CYS A 147 8.35 16.46 -12.71
C CYS A 147 9.51 16.77 -11.76
N CYS A 148 9.76 15.93 -10.74
CA CYS A 148 10.90 16.07 -9.83
C CYS A 148 12.26 15.99 -10.54
N LYS A 149 12.40 15.09 -11.52
CA LYS A 149 13.63 14.95 -12.30
C LYS A 149 13.88 16.16 -13.20
N GLU A 150 12.84 16.72 -13.80
CA GLU A 150 12.98 17.92 -14.63
C GLU A 150 13.31 19.16 -13.79
N LEU A 151 12.65 19.32 -12.64
CA LEU A 151 12.97 20.41 -11.70
C LEU A 151 14.42 20.32 -11.22
N ALA A 152 14.92 19.12 -10.88
CA ALA A 152 16.30 18.92 -10.42
C ALA A 152 17.39 19.24 -11.49
N LYS A 153 17.02 19.39 -12.77
CA LYS A 153 17.96 19.81 -13.82
C LYS A 153 18.18 21.32 -13.85
N ILE A 154 17.33 22.10 -13.18
CA ILE A 154 17.45 23.56 -13.11
C ILE A 154 18.68 23.89 -12.26
N ASN A 155 19.73 24.40 -12.89
CA ASN A 155 21.03 24.64 -12.28
C ASN A 155 21.29 26.13 -11.99
N ASP A 156 20.23 26.87 -11.67
CA ASP A 156 20.31 28.28 -11.32
C ASP A 156 20.72 28.44 -9.84
N PRO A 157 21.90 29.00 -9.53
CA PRO A 157 22.40 29.15 -8.16
C PRO A 157 21.50 29.97 -7.21
N ASP A 158 20.51 30.69 -7.73
CA ASP A 158 19.65 31.59 -6.95
C ASP A 158 18.34 30.93 -6.48
N ILE A 159 17.89 29.88 -7.17
CA ILE A 159 16.65 29.14 -6.85
C ILE A 159 16.89 27.64 -6.61
N LYS A 160 18.09 27.15 -6.92
CA LYS A 160 18.46 25.73 -6.79
C LYS A 160 18.17 25.18 -5.42
N ASP A 161 18.48 25.91 -4.35
CA ASP A 161 18.19 25.45 -2.98
C ASP A 161 16.68 25.28 -2.73
N ALA A 162 15.85 26.21 -3.23
CA ALA A 162 14.39 26.14 -3.08
C ALA A 162 13.76 25.04 -3.95
N ILE A 163 14.30 24.82 -5.14
CA ILE A 163 13.92 23.72 -6.03
C ILE A 163 14.34 22.38 -5.42
N ASP A 164 15.57 22.27 -4.92
CA ASP A 164 16.10 21.06 -4.28
C ASP A 164 15.30 20.71 -3.03
N ASP A 165 14.91 21.70 -2.21
CA ASP A 165 14.02 21.52 -1.07
C ASP A 165 12.63 21.03 -1.50
N SER A 166 12.05 21.64 -2.54
CA SER A 166 10.71 21.27 -3.04
C SER A 166 10.70 19.87 -3.65
N VAL A 167 11.71 19.56 -4.49
CA VAL A 167 11.95 18.23 -5.05
C VAL A 167 12.21 17.21 -3.95
N GLY A 168 12.95 17.59 -2.90
CA GLY A 168 13.19 16.78 -1.71
C GLY A 168 11.87 16.37 -1.03
N LYS A 169 11.02 17.34 -0.71
CA LYS A 169 9.69 17.09 -0.10
C LYS A 169 8.81 16.19 -0.95
N VAL A 170 8.80 16.39 -2.28
CA VAL A 170 7.95 15.59 -3.18
C VAL A 170 8.47 14.15 -3.27
N ARG A 171 9.79 13.96 -3.31
CA ARG A 171 10.39 12.62 -3.24
C ARG A 171 10.08 11.92 -1.92
N GLU A 172 10.18 12.62 -0.80
CA GLU A 172 9.78 12.07 0.51
C GLU A 172 8.32 11.64 0.50
N ASN A 173 7.42 12.46 -0.05
CA ASN A 173 6.01 12.15 -0.18
C ASN A 173 5.72 10.95 -1.08
N LEU A 174 6.40 10.85 -2.22
CA LEU A 174 6.30 9.69 -3.11
C LEU A 174 6.72 8.41 -2.40
N GLU A 175 7.83 8.45 -1.66
CA GLU A 175 8.29 7.31 -0.87
C GLU A 175 7.33 6.97 0.28
N GLU A 176 6.57 7.93 0.80
CA GLU A 176 5.53 7.67 1.79
C GLU A 176 4.27 7.04 1.20
N VAL A 177 3.82 7.47 0.02
CA VAL A 177 2.70 6.84 -0.69
C VAL A 177 3.03 5.39 -1.02
N LYS A 178 4.24 5.13 -1.53
CA LYS A 178 4.72 3.76 -1.80
C LYS A 178 4.73 2.88 -0.55
N LYS A 179 4.93 3.47 0.64
CA LYS A 179 4.93 2.76 1.93
C LYS A 179 3.54 2.50 2.50
N ARG A 180 2.48 3.08 1.92
CA ARG A 180 1.09 2.88 2.35
C ARG A 180 0.26 2.26 1.22
N PRO A 181 0.45 0.97 0.95
CA PRO A 181 -0.38 0.30 -0.03
C PRO A 181 -1.84 0.31 0.43
N THR A 182 -2.77 0.53 -0.50
CA THR A 182 -4.19 0.39 -0.20
C THR A 182 -4.50 -1.06 0.14
N LYS A 183 -5.00 -1.30 1.34
CA LYS A 183 -5.30 -2.64 1.85
C LYS A 183 -6.68 -3.12 1.42
N ILE A 184 -6.69 -4.20 0.68
CA ILE A 184 -7.87 -4.85 0.10
C ILE A 184 -8.05 -6.19 0.81
N ALA A 185 -9.19 -6.43 1.44
CA ALA A 185 -9.46 -7.74 2.05
C ALA A 185 -10.24 -8.64 1.08
N VAL A 186 -9.93 -9.93 1.08
CA VAL A 186 -10.61 -10.96 0.29
C VAL A 186 -11.20 -12.00 1.22
N LEU A 187 -12.53 -12.11 1.23
CA LEU A 187 -13.30 -13.07 2.03
C LEU A 187 -13.91 -14.15 1.14
N SER A 188 -13.93 -15.39 1.62
CA SER A 188 -14.67 -16.49 1.00
C SER A 188 -15.16 -17.51 2.00
N GLN A 189 -16.10 -18.34 1.57
CA GLN A 189 -16.32 -19.64 2.19
C GLN A 189 -15.10 -20.54 2.06
N ASN A 190 -14.91 -21.40 3.05
CA ASN A 190 -13.85 -22.38 3.04
C ASN A 190 -13.94 -23.29 1.80
N GLY A 191 -12.80 -23.49 1.10
CA GLY A 191 -12.74 -24.32 -0.11
C GLY A 191 -13.46 -23.78 -1.34
N LYS A 192 -13.93 -22.53 -1.34
CA LYS A 192 -14.61 -21.92 -2.50
C LYS A 192 -13.84 -20.72 -3.07
N GLY A 193 -13.18 -20.94 -4.21
CA GLY A 193 -12.89 -19.93 -5.25
C GLY A 193 -11.85 -18.83 -4.99
N LYS A 194 -11.60 -18.36 -3.75
CA LYS A 194 -10.71 -17.19 -3.54
C LYS A 194 -9.26 -17.44 -3.94
N SER A 195 -8.67 -18.56 -3.53
CA SER A 195 -7.26 -18.85 -3.80
C SER A 195 -7.08 -19.13 -5.29
N PHE A 196 -8.08 -19.71 -5.94
CA PHE A 196 -8.15 -19.81 -7.39
C PHE A 196 -8.14 -18.42 -8.06
N PHE A 197 -9.06 -17.54 -7.67
CA PHE A 197 -9.16 -16.18 -8.22
C PHE A 197 -7.86 -15.39 -8.04
N LEU A 198 -7.25 -15.46 -6.85
CA LEU A 198 -5.97 -14.81 -6.57
C LEU A 198 -4.84 -15.41 -7.40
N ASN A 199 -4.76 -16.73 -7.51
CA ASN A 199 -3.79 -17.39 -8.38
C ASN A 199 -3.92 -16.94 -9.83
N LEU A 200 -5.15 -16.82 -10.33
CA LEU A 200 -5.43 -16.35 -11.68
C LEU A 200 -5.01 -14.89 -11.88
N LEU A 201 -5.39 -13.99 -10.95
CA LEU A 201 -4.95 -12.59 -11.01
C LEU A 201 -3.43 -12.46 -10.98
N LEU A 202 -2.76 -13.18 -10.07
CA LEU A 202 -1.31 -13.15 -9.93
C LEU A 202 -0.62 -13.67 -11.19
N LEU A 203 -1.07 -14.80 -11.73
CA LEU A 203 -0.58 -15.38 -12.97
C LEU A 203 -0.67 -14.36 -14.12
N MET A 204 -1.86 -13.79 -14.36
CA MET A 204 -2.12 -12.85 -15.47
C MET A 204 -1.35 -11.54 -15.36
N THR A 205 -0.91 -11.16 -14.17
CA THR A 205 -0.27 -9.86 -13.92
C THR A 205 1.17 -9.98 -13.45
N SER A 206 1.73 -11.19 -13.47
CA SER A 206 3.13 -11.43 -13.13
C SER A 206 4.09 -10.73 -14.10
N ASP A 207 5.25 -10.31 -13.59
CA ASP A 207 6.34 -9.86 -14.43
C ASP A 207 6.88 -11.03 -15.25
N ASN A 208 7.34 -10.75 -16.47
CA ASN A 208 7.99 -11.77 -17.29
C ASN A 208 9.45 -11.95 -16.89
N GLU A 209 10.08 -13.00 -17.40
CA GLU A 209 11.45 -13.36 -17.04
C GLU A 209 12.49 -12.26 -17.35
N GLU A 210 12.31 -11.50 -18.45
CA GLU A 210 13.19 -10.39 -18.81
C GLU A 210 13.04 -9.23 -17.82
N GLU A 211 11.80 -8.83 -17.52
CA GLU A 211 11.47 -7.80 -16.54
C GLU A 211 11.97 -8.19 -15.13
N TYR A 212 11.78 -9.44 -14.73
CA TYR A 212 12.22 -9.98 -13.45
C TYR A 212 13.73 -9.85 -13.26
N ARG A 213 14.53 -10.31 -14.24
CA ARG A 213 16.00 -10.22 -14.16
C ARG A 213 16.50 -8.78 -14.16
N GLU A 214 15.88 -7.92 -14.95
CA GLU A 214 16.30 -6.52 -15.04
C GLU A 214 16.00 -5.75 -13.75
N ASN A 215 14.80 -5.93 -13.18
CA ASN A 215 14.40 -5.31 -11.91
C ASN A 215 15.37 -5.72 -10.77
N ASN A 216 15.90 -6.95 -10.82
CA ASN A 216 16.76 -7.52 -9.80
C ASN A 216 18.27 -7.44 -10.10
N ARG A 217 18.68 -6.73 -11.16
CA ARG A 217 20.10 -6.64 -11.56
C ARG A 217 21.03 -6.08 -10.47
N LYS A 218 20.50 -5.23 -9.59
CA LYS A 218 21.23 -4.61 -8.47
C LYS A 218 20.90 -5.24 -7.12
N LEU A 219 20.10 -6.31 -7.08
CA LEU A 219 19.66 -6.95 -5.85
C LEU A 219 20.85 -7.33 -4.97
N LEU A 220 20.84 -6.84 -3.73
CA LEU A 220 21.88 -7.13 -2.75
C LEU A 220 21.33 -8.07 -1.67
N LEU A 221 21.68 -9.35 -1.75
CA LEU A 221 21.28 -10.31 -0.72
C LEU A 221 21.98 -10.01 0.62
N PRO A 222 21.34 -10.30 1.77
CA PRO A 222 21.91 -10.01 3.09
C PRO A 222 23.32 -10.58 3.33
N GLU A 223 23.61 -11.74 2.74
CA GLU A 223 24.91 -12.40 2.83
C GLU A 223 26.03 -11.67 2.08
N HIS A 224 25.68 -10.85 1.09
CA HIS A 224 26.62 -10.11 0.23
C HIS A 224 26.94 -8.70 0.74
N ILE A 225 26.33 -8.23 1.83
CA ILE A 225 26.71 -6.94 2.42
C ILE A 225 28.17 -7.04 2.91
N PRO A 226 29.08 -6.15 2.49
CA PRO A 226 30.46 -6.17 2.97
C PRO A 226 30.54 -5.75 4.44
N GLU A 227 31.55 -6.24 5.17
CA GLU A 227 31.80 -5.93 6.59
C GLU A 227 30.66 -6.39 7.54
N ASP A 228 30.69 -6.04 8.82
CA ASP A 228 29.64 -6.37 9.79
C ASP A 228 29.01 -5.07 10.37
N PRO A 229 28.31 -4.29 9.52
CA PRO A 229 27.76 -3.01 9.90
C PRO A 229 26.58 -3.16 10.88
N THR A 230 26.26 -2.08 11.58
CA THR A 230 25.00 -1.98 12.33
C THR A 230 23.82 -1.80 11.36
N VAL A 231 22.62 -2.15 11.80
CA VAL A 231 21.40 -1.92 11.01
C VAL A 231 21.25 -0.43 10.66
N ALA A 232 21.59 0.48 11.57
CA ALA A 232 21.59 1.93 11.32
C ALA A 232 22.53 2.35 10.18
N GLU A 233 23.75 1.80 10.13
CA GLU A 233 24.71 2.09 9.07
C GLU A 233 24.20 1.62 7.70
N VAL A 234 23.60 0.42 7.64
CA VAL A 234 22.99 -0.09 6.40
C VAL A 234 21.87 0.82 5.92
N MET A 235 21.03 1.33 6.83
CA MET A 235 19.94 2.26 6.49
C MET A 235 20.44 3.63 5.99
N GLN A 236 21.64 4.07 6.41
CA GLN A 236 22.23 5.35 5.97
C GLN A 236 22.90 5.24 4.60
N LEU A 237 23.42 4.07 4.24
CA LEU A 237 24.00 3.80 2.93
C LEU A 237 22.88 3.53 1.92
N LYS A 238 22.42 4.59 1.26
CA LYS A 238 21.27 4.56 0.35
C LYS A 238 21.34 3.44 -0.68
N ASP A 239 22.50 3.24 -1.32
CA ASP A 239 22.68 2.18 -2.32
C ASP A 239 22.65 0.77 -1.72
N HIS A 240 22.93 0.59 -0.42
CA HIS A 240 22.78 -0.71 0.23
C HIS A 240 21.31 -0.95 0.58
N PHE A 241 20.69 -0.03 1.31
CA PHE A 241 19.31 -0.21 1.77
C PHE A 241 18.31 -0.29 0.62
N ASP A 242 18.41 0.57 -0.40
CA ASP A 242 17.45 0.61 -1.51
C ASP A 242 17.47 -0.70 -2.34
N ASN A 243 18.64 -1.35 -2.42
CA ASN A 243 18.85 -2.58 -3.17
C ASN A 243 18.64 -3.87 -2.34
N LEU A 244 18.31 -3.75 -1.04
CA LEU A 244 17.94 -4.91 -0.22
C LEU A 244 16.57 -5.48 -0.62
N PRO A 245 16.33 -6.78 -0.38
CA PRO A 245 15.02 -7.40 -0.53
C PRO A 245 13.94 -6.66 0.28
N ASP A 246 12.75 -6.50 -0.30
CA ASP A 246 11.60 -5.81 0.29
C ASP A 246 11.20 -6.37 1.67
N VAL A 247 11.30 -7.68 1.86
CA VAL A 247 11.03 -8.35 3.13
C VAL A 247 12.00 -7.94 4.24
N VAL A 248 13.28 -7.74 3.89
CA VAL A 248 14.32 -7.33 4.84
C VAL A 248 14.14 -5.87 5.23
N LYS A 249 13.89 -4.99 4.24
CA LYS A 249 13.57 -3.57 4.47
C LYS A 249 12.36 -3.43 5.40
N SER A 250 11.32 -4.23 5.17
CA SER A 250 10.10 -4.28 5.99
C SER A 250 10.37 -4.78 7.42
N PHE A 251 11.15 -5.86 7.58
CA PHE A 251 11.50 -6.42 8.89
C PHE A 251 12.32 -5.43 9.74
N ILE A 252 13.30 -4.75 9.13
CA ILE A 252 14.13 -3.75 9.82
C ILE A 252 13.29 -2.54 10.23
N GLY A 253 12.45 -2.04 9.32
CA GLY A 253 11.60 -0.88 9.57
C GLY A 253 10.55 -1.08 10.65
N THR A 254 10.23 -2.33 11.02
CA THR A 254 9.21 -2.66 12.02
C THR A 254 9.76 -3.00 13.40
N ASN A 255 11.01 -3.48 13.51
CA ASN A 255 11.51 -4.08 14.76
C ASN A 255 12.50 -3.24 15.58
N ASN A 256 12.69 -1.96 15.24
CA ASN A 256 13.57 -1.01 15.97
C ASN A 256 14.91 -1.62 16.44
N MET A 257 15.68 -2.19 15.49
CA MET A 257 16.92 -2.93 15.78
C MET A 257 18.19 -2.19 15.34
N GLU A 258 18.15 -0.86 15.31
CA GLU A 258 19.21 0.02 14.76
C GLU A 258 20.62 -0.29 15.28
N SER A 259 20.74 -0.69 16.55
CA SER A 259 22.02 -0.98 17.22
C SER A 259 22.56 -2.40 16.99
N LYS A 260 21.77 -3.33 16.44
CA LYS A 260 22.19 -4.71 16.24
C LYS A 260 23.12 -4.85 15.02
N LYS A 261 24.01 -5.84 15.07
CA LYS A 261 24.85 -6.24 13.94
C LYS A 261 24.00 -6.91 12.86
N PHE A 262 24.16 -6.45 11.62
CA PHE A 262 23.28 -6.83 10.52
C PHE A 262 23.44 -8.30 10.11
N LYS A 263 24.68 -8.78 9.88
CA LYS A 263 24.87 -10.17 9.38
C LYS A 263 24.43 -11.24 10.36
N PRO A 264 24.80 -11.20 11.67
CA PRO A 264 24.35 -12.20 12.63
C PRO A 264 22.82 -12.24 12.74
N LEU A 265 22.18 -11.07 12.73
CA LEU A 265 20.72 -10.96 12.78
C LEU A 265 20.09 -11.62 11.55
N MET A 266 20.54 -11.26 10.34
CA MET A 266 19.99 -11.81 9.09
C MET A 266 20.27 -13.31 8.94
N ARG A 267 21.48 -13.79 9.29
CA ARG A 267 21.82 -15.23 9.20
C ARG A 267 20.87 -16.11 10.03
N SER A 268 20.34 -15.60 11.14
CA SER A 268 19.45 -16.36 12.02
C SER A 268 18.01 -16.49 11.51
N ILE A 269 17.59 -15.63 10.59
CA ILE A 269 16.18 -15.54 10.14
C ILE A 269 16.01 -15.70 8.64
N CYS A 270 17.03 -15.39 7.83
CA CYS A 270 16.99 -15.44 6.38
C CYS A 270 17.35 -16.83 5.84
N GLN A 271 16.56 -17.29 4.88
CA GLN A 271 16.78 -18.51 4.10
C GLN A 271 16.65 -18.15 2.62
N ASN A 272 17.52 -18.70 1.78
CA ASN A 272 17.41 -18.52 0.33
C ASN A 272 16.35 -19.49 -0.21
N LEU A 273 15.54 -19.02 -1.15
CA LEU A 273 14.66 -19.90 -1.91
C LEU A 273 15.54 -20.78 -2.81
N TYR A 274 15.38 -22.08 -2.68
CA TYR A 274 16.10 -23.06 -3.48
C TYR A 274 15.11 -24.06 -4.08
N PHE A 275 15.23 -24.30 -5.38
CA PHE A 275 14.40 -25.24 -6.12
C PHE A 275 15.25 -26.00 -7.14
N ASP A 276 15.27 -27.32 -7.02
CA ASP A 276 16.03 -28.25 -7.85
C ASP A 276 15.19 -29.43 -8.39
N ASP A 277 13.88 -29.45 -8.12
CA ASP A 277 13.00 -30.50 -8.61
C ASP A 277 12.62 -30.29 -10.09
N PHE A 278 13.29 -31.02 -10.96
CA PHE A 278 13.04 -30.97 -12.41
C PHE A 278 11.70 -31.60 -12.81
N GLN A 279 11.13 -32.51 -12.01
CA GLN A 279 9.85 -33.14 -12.31
C GLN A 279 8.70 -32.17 -12.03
N ASP A 280 8.70 -31.52 -10.88
CA ASP A 280 7.70 -30.48 -10.53
C ASP A 280 7.73 -29.31 -11.51
N LEU A 281 8.93 -28.85 -11.89
CA LEU A 281 9.12 -27.85 -12.94
C LEU A 281 8.55 -28.35 -14.29
N GLY A 282 8.73 -29.63 -14.59
CA GLY A 282 8.17 -30.26 -15.79
C GLY A 282 6.64 -30.32 -15.78
N THR A 283 6.05 -30.71 -14.65
CA THR A 283 4.59 -30.80 -14.43
C THR A 283 3.93 -29.43 -14.52
N GLU A 284 4.54 -28.41 -13.92
CA GLU A 284 4.03 -27.04 -14.03
C GLU A 284 4.09 -26.52 -15.46
N ASN A 285 5.22 -26.73 -16.15
CA ASN A 285 5.34 -26.40 -17.56
C ASN A 285 4.31 -27.15 -18.43
N ALA A 286 4.02 -28.41 -18.10
CA ALA A 286 2.97 -29.18 -18.78
C ALA A 286 1.56 -28.63 -18.47
N SER A 287 1.31 -28.21 -17.23
CA SER A 287 0.08 -27.53 -16.83
C SER A 287 -0.12 -26.24 -17.60
N PHE A 288 0.91 -25.37 -17.71
CA PHE A 288 0.85 -24.17 -18.54
C PHE A 288 0.75 -24.44 -20.04
N ARG A 289 1.15 -25.63 -20.51
CA ARG A 289 0.99 -26.06 -21.92
C ARG A 289 -0.38 -26.68 -22.22
N SER A 290 -1.15 -27.10 -21.22
CA SER A 290 -2.49 -27.68 -21.41
C SER A 290 -3.60 -26.62 -21.52
N ILE A 291 -3.29 -25.43 -21.00
CA ILE A 291 -4.00 -24.14 -21.13
C ILE A 291 -4.73 -23.96 -22.49
N PRO A 292 -4.12 -24.15 -23.68
CA PRO A 292 -4.81 -24.11 -24.98
C PRO A 292 -5.94 -25.11 -25.20
N ALA A 293 -5.79 -26.36 -24.74
CA ALA A 293 -6.74 -27.44 -25.02
C ALA A 293 -8.08 -27.29 -24.28
N TYR A 294 -8.11 -26.51 -23.18
CA TYR A 294 -9.31 -26.25 -22.37
C TYR A 294 -10.50 -25.76 -23.20
N PHE A 295 -10.26 -24.93 -24.21
CA PHE A 295 -11.32 -24.25 -24.94
C PHE A 295 -11.68 -24.87 -26.28
N THR A 296 -10.69 -25.42 -26.99
CA THR A 296 -10.92 -26.13 -28.25
C THR A 296 -11.73 -27.39 -28.01
N GLU A 297 -11.47 -28.08 -26.91
CA GLU A 297 -12.05 -29.38 -26.59
C GLU A 297 -13.08 -29.34 -25.45
N LYS A 298 -13.33 -28.17 -24.85
CA LYS A 298 -14.22 -27.97 -23.70
C LYS A 298 -13.95 -28.96 -22.55
N LYS A 299 -12.69 -29.36 -22.39
CA LYS A 299 -12.25 -30.28 -21.35
C LYS A 299 -12.13 -29.55 -20.03
N MET A 300 -12.33 -30.24 -18.91
CA MET A 300 -12.13 -29.67 -17.58
C MET A 300 -10.68 -29.20 -17.42
N PHE A 301 -10.48 -27.98 -16.93
CA PHE A 301 -9.16 -27.43 -16.69
C PHE A 301 -8.55 -28.00 -15.40
N GLN A 302 -7.41 -28.67 -15.52
CA GLN A 302 -6.60 -29.06 -14.37
C GLN A 302 -5.34 -28.21 -14.36
N MET A 303 -5.46 -26.98 -13.84
CA MET A 303 -4.33 -26.10 -13.66
C MET A 303 -3.77 -26.20 -12.25
N GLU A 304 -2.47 -26.37 -12.21
CA GLU A 304 -1.72 -26.27 -10.98
C GLU A 304 -1.84 -24.86 -10.39
N PRO A 305 -2.07 -24.71 -9.08
CA PRO A 305 -2.15 -23.40 -8.45
C PRO A 305 -0.88 -22.59 -8.73
N TYR A 306 -1.04 -21.31 -9.09
CA TYR A 306 0.11 -20.46 -9.42
C TYR A 306 1.05 -20.22 -8.22
N LEU A 307 0.47 -20.01 -7.04
CA LEU A 307 1.22 -19.69 -5.82
C LEU A 307 0.51 -20.15 -4.54
N LEU A 308 -0.76 -19.79 -4.39
CA LEU A 308 -1.56 -20.11 -3.20
C LEU A 308 -2.15 -21.51 -3.32
N ALA A 309 -2.12 -22.28 -2.23
CA ALA A 309 -2.72 -23.61 -2.21
C ALA A 309 -4.20 -23.58 -2.60
N GLN A 310 -4.65 -24.56 -3.38
CA GLN A 310 -6.08 -24.77 -3.71
C GLN A 310 -6.54 -26.11 -3.17
N LYS A 311 -7.78 -26.16 -2.70
CA LYS A 311 -8.41 -27.40 -2.22
C LYS A 311 -9.08 -28.20 -3.30
N THR A 312 -8.97 -29.51 -3.20
CA THR A 312 -9.86 -30.45 -3.86
C THR A 312 -11.30 -30.30 -3.34
N ILE A 313 -12.28 -30.60 -4.20
CA ILE A 313 -13.72 -30.46 -3.88
C ILE A 313 -14.12 -31.36 -2.70
N GLU A 314 -13.50 -32.54 -2.59
CA GLU A 314 -13.82 -33.57 -1.59
C GLU A 314 -13.39 -33.19 -0.16
N LYS A 315 -12.33 -32.38 0.00
CA LYS A 315 -11.79 -31.96 1.30
C LYS A 315 -12.13 -30.49 1.65
N CYS A 316 -13.26 -29.99 1.16
CA CYS A 316 -13.66 -28.58 1.29
C CYS A 316 -13.74 -28.06 2.75
N TYR A 317 -13.88 -28.96 3.73
CA TYR A 317 -14.08 -28.64 5.15
C TYR A 317 -12.79 -28.28 5.94
N GLU A 318 -11.57 -28.62 5.51
CA GLU A 318 -10.35 -28.40 6.32
C GLU A 318 -9.62 -27.07 6.00
N SER A 319 -9.89 -25.91 6.62
CA SER A 319 -9.37 -24.57 6.18
C SER A 319 -8.03 -24.54 5.39
N THR A 320 -8.01 -23.99 4.15
CA THR A 320 -6.80 -23.84 3.30
C THR A 320 -5.75 -22.93 3.90
N THR A 321 -6.16 -22.03 4.79
CA THR A 321 -5.32 -21.00 5.40
C THR A 321 -5.90 -20.74 6.78
N LYS A 322 -5.17 -21.12 7.84
CA LYS A 322 -5.59 -20.88 9.23
C LYS A 322 -5.27 -19.45 9.72
N CYS A 323 -4.55 -18.66 8.93
CA CYS A 323 -4.16 -17.28 9.20
C CYS A 323 -4.41 -16.38 7.99
N ASN A 324 -4.21 -15.07 8.15
CA ASN A 324 -4.24 -14.11 7.04
C ASN A 324 -2.96 -14.21 6.19
N VAL A 325 -3.12 -14.24 4.87
CA VAL A 325 -2.00 -14.18 3.91
C VAL A 325 -1.99 -12.80 3.26
N HIS A 326 -0.91 -12.06 3.47
CA HIS A 326 -0.73 -10.70 2.96
C HIS A 326 0.08 -10.74 1.66
N LEU A 327 -0.53 -10.37 0.54
CA LEU A 327 0.15 -10.28 -0.76
C LEU A 327 0.57 -8.82 -1.01
N ARG A 328 1.86 -8.60 -1.21
CA ARG A 328 2.46 -7.28 -1.48
C ARG A 328 3.31 -7.34 -2.74
N TYR A 329 3.52 -6.18 -3.36
CA TYR A 329 4.49 -6.10 -4.43
C TYR A 329 5.90 -6.37 -3.90
N GLY A 330 6.64 -7.24 -4.58
CA GLY A 330 8.06 -7.49 -4.37
C GLY A 330 8.81 -7.42 -5.67
N THR A 331 10.04 -6.89 -5.64
CA THR A 331 10.94 -6.94 -6.81
C THR A 331 11.37 -8.36 -7.15
N VAL A 332 11.49 -9.20 -6.12
CA VAL A 332 11.79 -10.64 -6.16
C VAL A 332 10.74 -11.40 -5.33
N TYR A 333 10.53 -12.69 -5.62
CA TYR A 333 9.69 -13.58 -4.80
C TYR A 333 10.27 -13.72 -3.39
N GLN A 334 9.51 -13.31 -2.37
CA GLN A 334 9.96 -13.36 -0.98
C GLN A 334 8.79 -13.67 -0.05
N LEU A 335 9.09 -14.22 1.12
CA LEU A 335 8.09 -14.63 2.10
C LEU A 335 8.58 -14.30 3.51
N LYS A 336 7.68 -13.77 4.34
CA LYS A 336 7.86 -13.62 5.79
C LYS A 336 6.84 -14.50 6.49
N VAL A 337 7.30 -15.30 7.44
CA VAL A 337 6.45 -16.11 8.31
C VAL A 337 6.67 -15.67 9.74
N GLU A 338 5.59 -15.31 10.43
CA GLU A 338 5.60 -15.06 11.87
C GLU A 338 4.86 -16.18 12.59
N TYR A 339 5.45 -16.68 13.67
CA TYR A 339 4.85 -17.70 14.53
C TYR A 339 4.34 -17.08 15.83
N PHE A 340 3.32 -17.70 16.41
CA PHE A 340 2.79 -17.28 17.71
C PHE A 340 3.83 -17.43 18.82
N SER A 341 3.78 -16.55 19.81
CA SER A 341 4.48 -16.74 21.08
C SER A 341 3.90 -17.91 21.88
N ALA A 342 4.66 -18.50 22.82
CA ALA A 342 4.19 -19.61 23.64
C ALA A 342 2.92 -19.21 24.41
N LYS A 343 2.93 -17.99 24.98
CA LYS A 343 1.79 -17.43 25.70
C LYS A 343 0.56 -17.33 24.81
N GLU A 344 0.70 -16.83 23.57
CA GLU A 344 -0.42 -16.75 22.62
C GLU A 344 -0.98 -18.14 22.29
N LEU A 345 -0.14 -19.16 22.08
CA LEU A 345 -0.61 -20.52 21.80
C LEU A 345 -1.30 -21.14 23.01
N GLN A 346 -0.70 -21.04 24.20
CA GLN A 346 -1.25 -21.58 25.44
C GLN A 346 -2.64 -20.99 25.74
N ILE A 347 -2.81 -19.67 25.60
CA ILE A 347 -4.11 -19.00 25.77
C ILE A 347 -5.16 -19.53 24.78
N GLN A 348 -4.76 -19.76 23.53
CA GLN A 348 -5.66 -20.31 22.50
C GLN A 348 -6.07 -21.74 22.85
N LEU A 349 -5.11 -22.59 23.22
CA LEU A 349 -5.34 -23.99 23.56
C LEU A 349 -6.18 -24.18 24.84
N PHE A 350 -6.07 -23.26 25.79
CA PHE A 350 -6.84 -23.30 27.04
C PHE A 350 -8.35 -23.12 26.83
N GLU A 351 -8.79 -22.59 25.68
CA GLU A 351 -10.22 -22.54 25.34
C GLU A 351 -10.85 -23.95 25.30
N LEU A 352 -10.10 -24.96 24.85
CA LEU A 352 -10.56 -26.34 24.87
C LEU A 352 -10.75 -26.86 26.30
N VAL A 353 -9.85 -26.48 27.20
CA VAL A 353 -9.87 -26.89 28.62
C VAL A 353 -11.00 -26.20 29.39
N SER A 354 -11.36 -24.98 29.00
CA SER A 354 -12.32 -24.17 29.74
C SER A 354 -13.79 -24.50 29.46
N LYS A 355 -14.10 -25.13 28.32
CA LYS A 355 -15.47 -25.53 27.87
C LYS A 355 -16.08 -26.70 28.64
N LYS A 356 -15.80 -26.83 29.95
CA LYS A 356 -15.93 -28.02 30.81
C LYS A 356 -17.29 -28.77 30.84
N ASN A 357 -18.37 -28.36 30.16
CA ASN A 357 -19.72 -28.94 30.35
C ASN A 357 -20.71 -28.83 29.17
N GLU A 358 -20.29 -28.51 27.94
CA GLU A 358 -21.24 -28.42 26.82
C GLU A 358 -21.18 -29.65 25.91
N THR A 359 -22.37 -30.17 25.58
CA THR A 359 -22.57 -31.25 24.60
C THR A 359 -21.75 -31.00 23.33
N GLU A 360 -21.04 -32.04 22.87
CA GLU A 360 -20.15 -32.06 21.71
C GLU A 360 -20.61 -31.12 20.58
N ASN A 361 -20.01 -29.92 20.53
CA ASN A 361 -20.22 -28.98 19.43
C ASN A 361 -19.11 -29.20 18.40
N THR A 362 -19.46 -29.03 17.12
CA THR A 362 -18.51 -29.05 15.99
C THR A 362 -17.35 -28.06 16.15
N SER A 363 -17.46 -27.02 17.01
CA SER A 363 -16.35 -26.12 17.36
C SER A 363 -15.16 -26.79 18.06
N ASP A 364 -15.39 -27.93 18.71
CA ASP A 364 -14.38 -28.56 19.55
C ASP A 364 -13.42 -29.43 18.74
N THR A 365 -13.81 -29.87 17.53
CA THR A 365 -12.96 -30.71 16.68
C THR A 365 -11.74 -29.95 16.16
N CYS A 366 -11.90 -28.71 15.69
CA CYS A 366 -10.81 -27.86 15.21
C CYS A 366 -9.83 -27.50 16.34
N LEU A 367 -10.34 -27.17 17.54
CA LEU A 367 -9.52 -26.86 18.72
C LEU A 367 -8.82 -28.12 19.25
N LYS A 368 -9.48 -29.29 19.31
CA LYS A 368 -8.87 -30.57 19.67
C LYS A 368 -7.74 -30.95 18.71
N ALA A 369 -7.96 -30.81 17.40
CA ALA A 369 -6.92 -31.08 16.40
C ALA A 369 -5.71 -30.13 16.56
N ARG A 370 -5.94 -28.85 16.84
CA ARG A 370 -4.87 -27.88 17.13
C ARG A 370 -4.14 -28.21 18.44
N PHE A 371 -4.85 -28.66 19.47
CA PHE A 371 -4.29 -29.10 20.74
C PHE A 371 -3.39 -30.32 20.56
N ALA A 372 -3.84 -31.34 19.81
CA ALA A 372 -3.03 -32.51 19.47
C ALA A 372 -1.77 -32.13 18.69
N ALA A 373 -1.89 -31.23 17.70
CA ALA A 373 -0.77 -30.83 16.85
C ALA A 373 0.32 -30.04 17.60
N LEU A 374 -0.03 -29.32 18.67
CA LEU A 374 0.87 -28.39 19.37
C LEU A 374 1.37 -28.91 20.73
N THR A 375 0.84 -30.02 21.22
CA THR A 375 1.15 -30.55 22.55
C THR A 375 1.40 -32.06 22.52
N ASN A 376 1.94 -32.60 23.62
CA ASN A 376 2.16 -34.04 23.78
C ASN A 376 1.09 -34.69 24.69
N TYR A 377 -0.03 -34.01 24.94
CA TYR A 377 -1.08 -34.55 25.79
C TYR A 377 -1.92 -35.59 25.05
N ASP A 378 -2.30 -36.65 25.77
CA ASP A 378 -3.41 -37.49 25.36
C ASP A 378 -4.72 -36.75 25.65
N ILE A 379 -5.56 -36.51 24.62
CA ILE A 379 -6.79 -35.71 24.72
C ILE A 379 -7.91 -36.54 25.35
N SER A 380 -7.67 -36.97 26.59
CA SER A 380 -8.71 -37.55 27.45
C SER A 380 -9.32 -36.47 28.35
N ASP A 381 -10.59 -36.64 28.71
CA ASP A 381 -11.30 -35.68 29.56
C ASP A 381 -10.62 -35.49 30.92
N ASP A 382 -10.04 -36.54 31.49
CA ASP A 382 -9.35 -36.48 32.79
C ASP A 382 -8.04 -35.69 32.70
N CYS A 383 -7.33 -35.82 31.58
CA CYS A 383 -6.14 -35.04 31.27
C CYS A 383 -6.48 -33.54 31.12
N LEU A 384 -7.49 -33.20 30.33
CA LEU A 384 -7.95 -31.81 30.16
C LEU A 384 -8.47 -31.21 31.48
N LYS A 385 -9.18 -31.98 32.31
CA LYS A 385 -9.67 -31.54 33.63
C LYS A 385 -8.55 -31.22 34.62
N SER A 386 -7.38 -31.83 34.47
CA SER A 386 -6.23 -31.58 35.35
C SER A 386 -5.61 -30.19 35.14
N ILE A 387 -5.77 -29.61 33.95
CA ILE A 387 -5.23 -28.31 33.57
C ILE A 387 -6.10 -27.20 34.17
N LYS A 388 -5.47 -26.36 35.00
CA LYS A 388 -6.11 -25.28 35.78
C LYS A 388 -5.74 -23.88 35.29
N SER A 389 -4.75 -23.74 34.41
CA SER A 389 -4.47 -22.47 33.76
C SER A 389 -3.80 -22.71 32.40
N TYR A 390 -3.77 -21.68 31.56
CA TYR A 390 -3.12 -21.78 30.26
C TYR A 390 -1.60 -22.01 30.39
N GLU A 391 -0.96 -21.51 31.46
CA GLU A 391 0.48 -21.70 31.69
C GLU A 391 0.86 -23.16 31.96
N GLU A 392 -0.07 -23.97 32.45
CA GLU A 392 0.15 -25.40 32.72
C GLU A 392 0.18 -26.24 31.44
N ILE A 393 -0.24 -25.68 30.29
CA ILE A 393 -0.21 -26.38 29.00
C ILE A 393 1.23 -26.48 28.50
N ASN A 394 1.76 -27.70 28.50
CA ASN A 394 3.06 -28.02 27.93
C ASN A 394 3.00 -28.15 26.41
N LEU A 395 3.65 -27.22 25.71
CA LEU A 395 3.87 -27.29 24.27
C LEU A 395 4.90 -28.38 23.93
N SER A 396 4.74 -29.02 22.78
CA SER A 396 5.69 -30.03 22.29
C SER A 396 7.08 -29.41 22.01
N GLU A 397 8.14 -30.23 21.98
CA GLU A 397 9.49 -29.75 21.64
C GLU A 397 9.56 -29.14 20.23
N LYS A 398 8.82 -29.72 19.26
CA LYS A 398 8.69 -29.17 17.90
C LYS A 398 8.06 -27.77 17.94
N THR A 399 7.01 -27.58 18.74
CA THR A 399 6.35 -26.28 18.89
C THR A 399 7.25 -25.24 19.56
N LYS A 400 8.04 -25.63 20.58
CA LYS A 400 8.98 -24.73 21.25
C LYS A 400 10.06 -24.16 20.32
N GLN A 401 10.46 -24.90 19.28
CA GLN A 401 11.42 -24.43 18.27
C GLN A 401 10.84 -23.36 17.32
N LEU A 402 9.51 -23.30 17.18
CA LEU A 402 8.81 -22.38 16.28
C LEU A 402 8.36 -21.10 16.99
N VAL A 403 8.01 -21.21 18.28
CA VAL A 403 7.40 -20.15 19.06
C VAL A 403 8.17 -18.82 18.99
N GLY A 404 7.47 -17.74 18.63
CA GLY A 404 8.01 -16.37 18.56
C GLY A 404 9.08 -16.16 17.47
N LYS A 405 9.34 -17.17 16.63
CA LYS A 405 10.29 -17.08 15.53
C LYS A 405 9.74 -16.22 14.40
N THR A 406 10.65 -15.58 13.65
CA THR A 406 10.36 -14.98 12.34
C THR A 406 11.28 -15.62 11.32
N GLU A 407 10.73 -16.08 10.20
CA GLU A 407 11.48 -16.66 9.08
C GLU A 407 11.29 -15.79 7.84
N LEU A 408 12.39 -15.45 7.17
CA LEU A 408 12.43 -14.68 5.94
C LEU A 408 12.98 -15.57 4.82
N TYR A 409 12.22 -15.74 3.75
CA TYR A 409 12.63 -16.50 2.57
C TYR A 409 12.82 -15.55 1.39
N ILE A 410 13.95 -15.64 0.69
CA ILE A 410 14.36 -14.65 -0.31
C ILE A 410 14.80 -15.35 -1.60
N GLY A 411 14.19 -14.96 -2.72
CA GLY A 411 14.58 -15.42 -4.06
C GLY A 411 15.91 -14.86 -4.54
N GLY A 412 16.55 -15.57 -5.47
CA GLY A 412 17.83 -15.16 -6.05
C GLY A 412 17.73 -14.05 -7.09
N GLY A 413 16.52 -13.77 -7.61
CA GLY A 413 16.28 -12.72 -8.60
C GLY A 413 16.81 -13.04 -10.00
N LYS A 414 17.09 -14.32 -10.28
CA LYS A 414 17.69 -14.79 -11.54
C LYS A 414 16.75 -15.61 -12.42
N ASP A 415 15.93 -16.46 -11.81
CA ASP A 415 15.02 -17.40 -12.48
C ASP A 415 13.67 -17.32 -11.78
N SER A 416 12.68 -16.70 -12.44
CA SER A 416 11.40 -16.40 -11.81
C SER A 416 10.59 -17.66 -11.52
N ALA A 417 10.66 -18.67 -12.39
CA ALA A 417 9.95 -19.93 -12.22
C ALA A 417 10.48 -20.71 -11.01
N LYS A 418 11.81 -20.81 -10.86
CA LYS A 418 12.41 -21.49 -9.70
C LYS A 418 12.13 -20.77 -8.38
N ASP A 419 12.31 -19.45 -8.35
CA ASP A 419 12.03 -18.66 -7.16
C ASP A 419 10.53 -18.76 -6.78
N ARG A 420 9.62 -18.71 -7.76
CA ARG A 420 8.17 -18.92 -7.56
C ARG A 420 7.89 -20.30 -7.00
N LEU A 421 8.40 -21.37 -7.62
CA LEU A 421 8.10 -22.75 -7.25
C LEU A 421 8.61 -23.09 -5.85
N ALA A 422 9.82 -22.66 -5.49
CA ALA A 422 10.31 -22.76 -4.12
C ALA A 422 9.35 -22.09 -3.14
N LEU A 423 8.91 -20.86 -3.47
CA LEU A 423 8.00 -20.12 -2.61
C LEU A 423 6.61 -20.80 -2.53
N LYS A 424 6.07 -21.31 -3.64
CA LYS A 424 4.82 -22.08 -3.71
C LYS A 424 4.91 -23.31 -2.82
N LYS A 425 6.00 -24.08 -2.87
CA LYS A 425 6.22 -25.28 -2.05
C LYS A 425 6.28 -24.97 -0.55
N ILE A 426 6.95 -23.88 -0.18
CA ILE A 426 6.97 -23.44 1.23
C ILE A 426 5.58 -22.96 1.65
N LEU A 427 4.89 -22.19 0.82
CA LEU A 427 3.54 -21.70 1.10
C LEU A 427 2.53 -22.85 1.23
N SER A 428 2.59 -23.87 0.37
CA SER A 428 1.70 -25.03 0.46
C SER A 428 1.88 -25.73 1.80
N GLY A 429 3.12 -25.99 2.24
CA GLY A 429 3.39 -26.60 3.55
C GLY A 429 3.04 -25.72 4.76
N LEU A 430 2.94 -24.39 4.59
CA LEU A 430 2.50 -23.47 5.65
C LEU A 430 0.97 -23.28 5.70
N ALA A 431 0.29 -23.53 4.58
CA ALA A 431 -1.14 -23.30 4.41
C ALA A 431 -1.96 -24.59 4.56
N SER A 432 -1.46 -25.72 4.07
CA SER A 432 -2.16 -27.01 3.96
C SER A 432 -1.25 -28.19 4.32
N SER A 433 -1.81 -29.24 4.93
CA SER A 433 -1.12 -30.52 5.17
C SER A 433 -1.52 -31.61 4.17
N GLN A 434 -2.12 -31.24 3.03
CA GLN A 434 -2.84 -32.17 2.15
C GLN A 434 -1.98 -32.85 1.07
N ASP A 435 -0.79 -32.34 0.78
CA ASP A 435 0.02 -32.71 -0.40
C ASP A 435 1.38 -33.37 -0.06
N GLU A 436 1.60 -33.85 1.18
CA GLU A 436 2.91 -34.38 1.61
C GLU A 436 2.86 -35.83 2.12
N ASP A 437 4.00 -36.53 2.01
CA ASP A 437 4.20 -37.93 2.40
C ASP A 437 3.84 -38.19 3.88
N ASP A 438 3.15 -39.30 4.15
CA ASP A 438 2.64 -39.70 5.47
C ASP A 438 3.71 -39.75 6.59
N SER A 439 5.00 -39.80 6.26
CA SER A 439 6.09 -39.94 7.24
C SER A 439 6.40 -38.68 8.05
N ASP A 440 6.01 -37.48 7.58
CA ASP A 440 6.29 -36.19 8.25
C ASP A 440 5.03 -35.37 8.63
N GLU A 441 3.86 -35.99 8.51
CA GLU A 441 2.55 -35.35 8.65
C GLU A 441 2.38 -34.58 9.99
N GLU A 442 2.86 -35.13 11.11
CA GLU A 442 2.80 -34.48 12.43
C GLU A 442 3.64 -33.21 12.51
N THR A 443 4.81 -33.19 11.87
CA THR A 443 5.71 -32.04 11.88
C THR A 443 5.06 -30.86 11.14
N TRP A 444 4.39 -31.14 10.04
CA TRP A 444 3.65 -30.13 9.26
C TRP A 444 2.39 -29.64 9.95
N LYS A 445 1.59 -30.55 10.54
CA LYS A 445 0.42 -30.17 11.35
C LYS A 445 0.82 -29.21 12.47
N CYS A 446 1.92 -29.47 13.17
CA CYS A 446 2.49 -28.57 14.18
C CYS A 446 2.86 -27.21 13.58
N ARG A 447 3.59 -27.20 12.46
CA ARG A 447 4.03 -25.96 11.80
C ARG A 447 2.86 -25.09 11.39
N VAL A 448 1.89 -25.63 10.63
CA VAL A 448 0.68 -24.92 10.18
C VAL A 448 -0.13 -24.38 11.37
N ALA A 449 -0.23 -25.13 12.46
CA ALA A 449 -0.96 -24.71 13.66
C ALA A 449 -0.26 -23.58 14.45
N ALA A 450 1.05 -23.43 14.31
CA ALA A 450 1.84 -22.42 15.02
C ALA A 450 2.00 -21.09 14.25
N VAL A 451 1.64 -21.05 12.96
CA VAL A 451 1.75 -19.84 12.12
C VAL A 451 0.73 -18.79 12.55
N LYS A 452 1.21 -17.57 12.74
CA LYS A 452 0.43 -16.38 13.12
C LYS A 452 0.09 -15.51 11.92
N GLU A 453 1.07 -15.21 11.08
CA GLU A 453 0.91 -14.30 9.93
C GLU A 453 1.88 -14.70 8.81
N ILE A 454 1.40 -14.61 7.57
CA ILE A 454 2.18 -14.85 6.36
C ILE A 454 2.16 -13.59 5.50
N VAL A 455 3.33 -13.08 5.11
CA VAL A 455 3.45 -11.97 4.16
C VAL A 455 4.27 -12.40 2.95
N VAL A 456 3.67 -12.37 1.77
CA VAL A 456 4.26 -12.78 0.50
C VAL A 456 4.50 -11.55 -0.36
N TYR A 457 5.72 -11.39 -0.85
CA TYR A 457 6.12 -10.35 -1.79
C TYR A 457 6.25 -10.98 -3.18
N ILE A 458 5.51 -10.46 -4.15
CA ILE A 458 5.35 -11.07 -5.47
C ILE A 458 5.62 -10.01 -6.55
N PRO A 459 6.44 -10.31 -7.59
CA PRO A 459 6.65 -9.46 -8.75
C PRO A 459 5.42 -9.48 -9.66
N SER A 460 4.37 -8.75 -9.27
CA SER A 460 3.08 -8.71 -9.95
C SER A 460 2.54 -7.29 -10.06
N LYS A 461 2.15 -6.89 -11.27
CA LYS A 461 1.72 -5.53 -11.60
C LYS A 461 0.43 -5.10 -10.92
N ILE A 462 -0.44 -6.05 -10.54
CA ILE A 462 -1.67 -5.72 -9.81
C ILE A 462 -1.37 -5.23 -8.38
N LEU A 463 -0.23 -5.61 -7.80
CA LEU A 463 0.13 -5.29 -6.41
C LEU A 463 0.84 -3.92 -6.27
N TYR A 464 1.08 -3.17 -7.36
CA TYR A 464 1.66 -1.83 -7.26
C TYR A 464 0.79 -0.91 -6.39
N ASN A 465 1.35 -0.45 -5.26
CA ASN A 465 0.70 0.34 -4.22
C ASN A 465 -0.61 -0.29 -3.67
N LYS A 466 -0.73 -1.62 -3.75
CA LYS A 466 -1.89 -2.38 -3.24
C LYS A 466 -1.39 -3.55 -2.38
N GLU A 467 -2.11 -3.84 -1.31
CA GLU A 467 -1.90 -5.02 -0.47
C GLU A 467 -3.19 -5.82 -0.48
N ILE A 468 -3.14 -7.07 -0.93
CA ILE A 468 -4.29 -7.97 -0.92
C ILE A 468 -4.15 -8.90 0.28
N MET A 469 -5.09 -8.81 1.23
CA MET A 469 -5.16 -9.64 2.42
C MET A 469 -6.16 -10.76 2.17
N GLU A 470 -5.66 -11.97 1.92
CA GLU A 470 -6.49 -13.17 1.89
C GLU A 470 -6.82 -13.59 3.32
N MET A 471 -8.10 -13.49 3.68
CA MET A 471 -8.58 -13.90 4.99
C MET A 471 -8.81 -15.42 5.02
N PRO A 472 -8.73 -16.07 6.20
CA PRO A 472 -9.05 -17.49 6.33
C PRO A 472 -10.48 -17.77 5.83
N GLY A 473 -10.72 -19.01 5.38
CA GLY A 473 -12.07 -19.42 4.97
C GLY A 473 -13.04 -19.33 6.15
N SER A 474 -14.30 -18.96 5.90
CA SER A 474 -15.33 -19.05 6.94
C SER A 474 -15.68 -20.52 7.21
N ASP A 475 -15.44 -20.94 8.45
CA ASP A 475 -16.02 -22.14 9.07
C ASP A 475 -16.55 -21.71 10.44
N ASP A 476 -17.85 -21.91 10.67
CA ASP A 476 -18.54 -21.56 11.91
C ASP A 476 -17.93 -22.24 13.16
N SER A 477 -17.01 -23.20 13.01
CA SER A 477 -16.36 -23.90 14.12
C SER A 477 -15.04 -23.26 14.62
N ASP A 478 -14.28 -22.51 13.80
CA ASP A 478 -12.94 -22.00 14.20
C ASP A 478 -12.98 -20.56 14.75
N SER A 479 -12.84 -20.42 16.07
CA SER A 479 -12.78 -19.14 16.78
C SER A 479 -11.59 -18.27 16.35
N LEU A 480 -10.47 -18.89 15.92
CA LEU A 480 -9.26 -18.18 15.50
C LEU A 480 -9.41 -17.57 14.10
N ALA A 481 -10.03 -18.32 13.17
CA ALA A 481 -10.31 -17.81 11.83
C ALA A 481 -11.20 -16.56 11.90
N LYS A 482 -12.23 -16.56 12.76
CA LYS A 482 -13.11 -15.41 13.01
C LYS A 482 -12.35 -14.19 13.54
N HIS A 483 -11.46 -14.40 14.50
CA HIS A 483 -10.59 -13.34 15.03
C HIS A 483 -9.67 -12.74 13.96
N PHE A 484 -9.12 -13.58 13.07
CA PHE A 484 -8.31 -13.10 11.95
C PHE A 484 -9.11 -12.31 10.92
N ILE A 485 -10.36 -12.72 10.64
CA ILE A 485 -11.29 -11.96 9.78
C ILE A 485 -11.62 -10.61 10.40
N GLU A 486 -11.97 -10.56 11.69
CA GLU A 486 -12.26 -9.32 12.43
C GLU A 486 -11.08 -8.34 12.37
N LYS A 487 -9.87 -8.83 12.71
CA LYS A 487 -8.62 -8.04 12.62
C LYS A 487 -8.29 -7.58 11.21
N ALA A 488 -8.59 -8.38 10.19
CA ALA A 488 -8.35 -7.99 8.81
C ALA A 488 -9.30 -6.86 8.39
N LEU A 489 -10.58 -6.94 8.76
CA LEU A 489 -11.59 -5.92 8.47
C LEU A 489 -11.30 -4.57 9.15
N GLU A 490 -10.74 -4.57 10.37
CA GLU A 490 -10.23 -3.34 11.03
C GLU A 490 -9.11 -2.66 10.21
N LYS A 491 -8.32 -3.44 9.47
CA LYS A 491 -7.19 -2.94 8.66
C LYS A 491 -7.59 -2.56 7.23
N VAL A 492 -8.81 -2.81 6.78
CA VAL A 492 -9.22 -2.58 5.38
C VAL A 492 -9.26 -1.09 5.07
N GLU A 493 -8.62 -0.73 3.96
CA GLU A 493 -8.60 0.64 3.47
C GLU A 493 -9.37 0.76 2.16
N GLY A 494 -10.68 0.55 2.26
CA GLY A 494 -11.63 0.92 1.20
C GLY A 494 -12.28 -0.22 0.48
N ILE A 495 -11.59 -1.32 0.20
CA ILE A 495 -12.15 -2.36 -0.66
C ILE A 495 -12.22 -3.69 0.10
N CYS A 496 -13.44 -4.24 0.17
CA CYS A 496 -13.68 -5.61 0.59
C CYS A 496 -14.18 -6.43 -0.60
N LEU A 497 -13.45 -7.48 -0.97
CA LEU A 497 -13.81 -8.44 -2.01
C LEU A 497 -14.45 -9.67 -1.35
N MET A 498 -15.57 -10.14 -1.88
CA MET A 498 -16.21 -11.39 -1.47
C MET A 498 -16.30 -12.32 -2.68
N SER A 499 -15.65 -13.49 -2.61
CA SER A 499 -15.73 -14.49 -3.68
C SER A 499 -16.95 -15.38 -3.50
N GLU A 500 -17.66 -15.57 -4.61
CA GLU A 500 -19.05 -16.02 -4.76
C GLU A 500 -20.08 -15.10 -4.12
N TYR A 501 -21.31 -15.14 -4.65
CA TYR A 501 -22.48 -14.40 -4.17
C TYR A 501 -22.76 -14.74 -2.70
N GLY A 502 -22.08 -14.00 -1.83
CA GLY A 502 -21.86 -14.34 -0.43
C GLY A 502 -23.04 -14.06 0.48
N PHE A 503 -24.20 -13.63 -0.01
CA PHE A 503 -25.30 -13.34 0.91
C PHE A 503 -26.01 -14.59 1.42
N LYS A 504 -26.02 -15.68 0.65
CA LYS A 504 -26.50 -17.00 1.14
C LYS A 504 -25.44 -17.83 1.87
N ILE A 505 -24.18 -17.52 1.60
CA ILE A 505 -22.99 -18.34 1.92
C ILE A 505 -22.11 -17.65 3.00
N VAL A 506 -22.42 -16.40 3.28
CA VAL A 506 -22.19 -15.65 4.51
C VAL A 506 -22.65 -16.39 5.76
N GLU A 507 -21.88 -17.25 6.42
CA GLU A 507 -22.31 -17.88 7.68
C GLU A 507 -22.83 -16.79 8.66
N LYS A 508 -23.89 -17.09 9.44
CA LYS A 508 -24.59 -16.09 10.27
C LYS A 508 -23.62 -15.30 11.15
N GLU A 509 -22.55 -15.95 11.58
CA GLU A 509 -21.56 -15.39 12.47
C GLU A 509 -20.58 -14.45 11.77
N ILE A 510 -20.11 -14.80 10.58
CA ILE A 510 -19.25 -13.92 9.78
C ILE A 510 -20.04 -12.71 9.26
N LYS A 511 -21.34 -12.88 8.95
CA LYS A 511 -22.23 -11.74 8.67
C LYS A 511 -22.27 -10.76 9.83
N ALA A 512 -22.39 -11.27 11.05
CA ALA A 512 -22.36 -10.42 12.25
C ALA A 512 -21.02 -9.69 12.41
N ILE A 513 -19.89 -10.38 12.15
CA ILE A 513 -18.54 -9.75 12.18
C ILE A 513 -18.45 -8.64 11.13
N LEU A 514 -18.85 -8.88 9.88
CA LEU A 514 -18.83 -7.87 8.83
C LEU A 514 -19.72 -6.67 9.19
N LEU A 515 -20.93 -6.92 9.67
CA LEU A 515 -21.89 -5.87 10.08
C LEU A 515 -21.39 -4.98 11.21
N GLN A 516 -20.68 -5.57 12.17
CA GLN A 516 -20.17 -4.91 13.37
C GLN A 516 -18.75 -4.36 13.18
N SER A 517 -18.14 -4.56 12.01
CA SER A 517 -16.78 -4.13 11.73
C SER A 517 -16.67 -2.63 11.49
N GLU A 518 -15.51 -2.06 11.84
CA GLU A 518 -15.16 -0.66 11.54
C GLU A 518 -15.21 -0.35 10.04
N PHE A 519 -14.94 -1.34 9.17
CA PHE A 519 -15.10 -1.20 7.73
C PHE A 519 -16.53 -0.79 7.35
N THR A 520 -17.54 -1.50 7.87
CA THR A 520 -18.95 -1.22 7.56
C THR A 520 -19.39 0.14 8.11
N GLU A 521 -18.93 0.52 9.30
CA GLU A 521 -19.20 1.84 9.85
C GLU A 521 -18.58 2.97 9.00
N ALA A 522 -17.30 2.82 8.63
CA ALA A 522 -16.59 3.79 7.79
C ALA A 522 -17.19 3.90 6.39
N TRP A 523 -17.63 2.77 5.84
CA TRP A 523 -18.31 2.68 4.56
C TRP A 523 -19.67 3.42 4.57
N LYS A 524 -20.49 3.22 5.61
CA LYS A 524 -21.75 3.95 5.79
C LYS A 524 -21.55 5.47 5.87
N LYS A 525 -20.42 5.91 6.44
CA LYS A 525 -20.08 7.33 6.59
C LYS A 525 -19.55 7.98 5.29
N ASN A 526 -18.82 7.23 4.46
CA ASN A 526 -18.13 7.75 3.26
C ASN A 526 -18.24 6.76 2.07
N PRO A 527 -19.43 6.53 1.49
CA PRO A 527 -19.66 5.53 0.45
C PRO A 527 -18.82 5.73 -0.82
N GLU A 528 -18.39 6.96 -1.11
CA GLU A 528 -17.53 7.29 -2.25
C GLU A 528 -16.09 6.80 -2.09
N LEU A 529 -15.64 6.54 -0.86
CA LEU A 529 -14.27 6.09 -0.56
C LEU A 529 -14.17 4.60 -0.32
N TYR A 530 -15.28 3.88 -0.15
CA TYR A 530 -15.29 2.46 0.19
C TYR A 530 -16.15 1.69 -0.81
N ALA A 531 -15.82 0.44 -1.07
CA ALA A 531 -16.52 -0.42 -1.99
C ALA A 531 -16.61 -1.86 -1.48
N LEU A 532 -17.78 -2.45 -1.63
CA LEU A 532 -17.99 -3.88 -1.51
C LEU A 532 -18.05 -4.49 -2.92
N MET A 533 -17.12 -5.39 -3.22
CA MET A 533 -17.01 -6.03 -4.52
C MET A 533 -17.37 -7.51 -4.41
N LEU A 534 -18.50 -7.89 -4.99
CA LEU A 534 -19.03 -9.25 -5.02
C LEU A 534 -18.57 -9.92 -6.32
N LEU A 535 -17.72 -10.93 -6.21
CA LEU A 535 -17.17 -11.65 -7.35
C LEU A 535 -17.83 -13.01 -7.46
N SER A 536 -18.54 -13.32 -8.53
CA SER A 536 -19.00 -14.69 -8.76
C SER A 536 -18.02 -15.43 -9.64
N TYR A 537 -17.61 -16.62 -9.22
CA TYR A 537 -16.76 -17.52 -10.01
C TYR A 537 -17.47 -18.87 -10.15
N SER A 538 -17.75 -19.31 -11.37
CA SER A 538 -18.67 -20.45 -11.63
C SER A 538 -17.97 -21.77 -11.97
N GLU A 539 -16.64 -21.86 -11.88
CA GLU A 539 -15.89 -22.98 -12.48
C GLU A 539 -16.00 -24.32 -11.73
N LYS A 540 -16.56 -24.35 -10.51
CA LYS A 540 -16.86 -25.63 -9.84
C LYS A 540 -18.14 -26.30 -10.35
N ASP A 541 -18.85 -25.68 -11.29
CA ASP A 541 -20.02 -26.26 -11.94
C ASP A 541 -19.68 -26.61 -13.40
N PHE A 542 -19.72 -27.91 -13.72
CA PHE A 542 -19.40 -28.48 -15.03
C PHE A 542 -20.16 -27.83 -16.20
N ASN A 543 -21.23 -27.08 -15.92
CA ASN A 543 -22.04 -26.37 -16.90
C ASN A 543 -21.42 -25.05 -17.42
N TYR A 544 -20.27 -24.59 -16.87
CA TYR A 544 -19.69 -23.26 -17.17
C TYR A 544 -18.37 -23.31 -17.95
N HIS A 545 -18.26 -24.22 -18.91
CA HIS A 545 -17.15 -24.26 -19.88
C HIS A 545 -17.55 -23.49 -21.16
N PHE A 546 -16.83 -22.42 -21.49
CA PHE A 546 -17.12 -21.54 -22.64
C PHE A 546 -16.10 -21.72 -23.75
N GLY A 547 -16.58 -21.85 -24.99
CA GLY A 547 -15.84 -21.73 -26.24
C GLY A 547 -16.07 -20.37 -26.93
N LYS A 548 -15.43 -20.14 -28.08
CA LYS A 548 -15.41 -18.82 -28.78
C LYS A 548 -16.77 -18.45 -29.30
N ASP A 549 -17.54 -19.48 -29.63
CA ASP A 549 -18.88 -19.37 -30.19
C ASP A 549 -19.95 -19.27 -29.08
N ASP A 550 -19.56 -19.26 -27.79
CA ASP A 550 -20.49 -19.21 -26.65
C ASP A 550 -20.79 -17.77 -26.18
N LEU A 551 -20.48 -16.74 -26.97
CA LEU A 551 -20.73 -15.33 -26.66
C LEU A 551 -22.18 -15.07 -26.21
N ILE A 552 -23.16 -15.67 -26.89
CA ILE A 552 -24.59 -15.52 -26.55
C ILE A 552 -24.88 -16.10 -25.16
N LYS A 553 -24.29 -17.25 -24.82
CA LYS A 553 -24.45 -17.86 -23.49
C LYS A 553 -23.82 -16.99 -22.41
N MET A 554 -22.65 -16.40 -22.67
CA MET A 554 -22.00 -15.47 -21.74
C MET A 554 -22.85 -14.20 -21.52
N LYS A 555 -23.38 -13.60 -22.60
CA LYS A 555 -24.31 -12.47 -22.51
C LYS A 555 -25.54 -12.82 -21.65
N ASN A 556 -26.12 -14.01 -21.84
CA ASN A 556 -27.24 -14.48 -21.03
C ASN A 556 -26.86 -14.69 -19.55
N LEU A 557 -25.67 -15.19 -19.27
CA LEU A 557 -25.16 -15.37 -17.92
C LEU A 557 -24.87 -14.06 -17.21
N GLU A 558 -24.38 -13.04 -17.92
CA GLU A 558 -24.26 -11.70 -17.38
C GLU A 558 -25.64 -11.16 -16.97
N VAL A 559 -26.67 -11.33 -17.82
CA VAL A 559 -28.06 -10.94 -17.49
C VAL A 559 -28.60 -11.70 -16.27
N ILE A 560 -28.33 -13.00 -16.16
CA ILE A 560 -28.68 -13.80 -14.97
C ILE A 560 -27.92 -13.31 -13.74
N GLY A 561 -26.63 -12.98 -13.89
CA GLY A 561 -25.79 -12.41 -12.84
C GLY A 561 -26.29 -11.06 -12.35
N ILE A 562 -26.76 -10.20 -13.27
CA ILE A 562 -27.39 -8.91 -12.94
C ILE A 562 -28.69 -9.13 -12.16
N LYS A 563 -29.54 -10.09 -12.56
CA LYS A 563 -30.78 -10.40 -11.82
C LYS A 563 -30.49 -10.96 -10.41
N ARG A 564 -29.49 -11.84 -10.27
CA ARG A 564 -29.04 -12.35 -8.97
C ARG A 564 -28.49 -11.21 -8.10
N LYS A 565 -27.69 -10.31 -8.68
CA LYS A 565 -27.18 -9.10 -8.02
C LYS A 565 -28.32 -8.27 -7.43
N SER A 566 -29.34 -7.94 -8.21
CA SER A 566 -30.43 -7.07 -7.73
C SER A 566 -31.14 -7.65 -6.52
N LYS A 567 -31.34 -8.98 -6.49
CA LYS A 567 -31.93 -9.67 -5.35
C LYS A 567 -31.04 -9.60 -4.11
N GLU A 568 -29.74 -9.83 -4.26
CA GLU A 568 -28.80 -9.85 -3.13
C GLU A 568 -28.45 -8.46 -2.62
N LEU A 569 -28.43 -7.46 -3.51
CA LEU A 569 -28.34 -6.07 -3.12
C LEU A 569 -29.52 -5.70 -2.20
N GLU A 570 -30.73 -6.18 -2.51
CA GLU A 570 -31.90 -5.99 -1.66
C GLU A 570 -31.75 -6.70 -0.30
N GLU A 571 -31.21 -7.92 -0.28
CA GLU A 571 -30.90 -8.63 0.97
C GLU A 571 -29.82 -7.90 1.80
N LEU A 572 -28.78 -7.35 1.16
CA LEU A 572 -27.74 -6.51 1.76
C LEU A 572 -28.32 -5.24 2.36
N LYS A 573 -29.21 -4.53 1.63
CA LYS A 573 -29.89 -3.32 2.13
C LYS A 573 -30.66 -3.60 3.41
N ASN A 574 -31.45 -4.67 3.39
CA ASN A 574 -32.28 -5.09 4.53
C ASN A 574 -31.41 -5.43 5.76
N LEU A 575 -30.29 -6.12 5.54
CA LEU A 575 -29.40 -6.53 6.63
C LEU A 575 -28.55 -5.39 7.18
N LEU A 576 -28.12 -4.46 6.32
CA LEU A 576 -27.30 -3.32 6.71
C LEU A 576 -28.13 -2.17 7.31
N ALA A 577 -29.47 -2.26 7.25
CA ALA A 577 -30.40 -1.19 7.63
C ALA A 577 -30.00 0.16 6.99
N MET A 578 -29.73 0.14 5.68
CA MET A 578 -29.24 1.31 4.96
C MET A 578 -30.40 2.22 4.54
N ASP A 579 -30.50 3.39 5.17
CA ASP A 579 -31.52 4.40 4.86
C ASP A 579 -31.19 5.26 3.62
N SER A 580 -30.07 5.03 2.90
CA SER A 580 -29.59 5.93 1.84
C SER A 580 -29.27 5.27 0.49
N PHE A 581 -29.66 5.96 -0.59
CA PHE A 581 -29.34 5.65 -1.99
C PHE A 581 -27.83 5.71 -2.32
N SER A 582 -27.03 6.34 -1.46
CA SER A 582 -25.61 6.69 -1.71
C SER A 582 -24.68 5.47 -1.67
N VAL A 583 -24.95 4.50 -0.78
CA VAL A 583 -24.10 3.32 -0.60
C VAL A 583 -24.28 2.30 -1.73
N GLU A 584 -25.44 2.25 -2.37
CA GLU A 584 -25.72 1.34 -3.48
C GLU A 584 -24.75 1.52 -4.66
N GLN A 585 -24.36 2.78 -4.91
CA GLN A 585 -23.43 3.14 -6.00
C GLN A 585 -22.01 2.61 -5.75
N SER A 586 -21.71 2.22 -4.52
CA SER A 586 -20.42 1.67 -4.08
C SER A 586 -20.41 0.14 -3.94
N ILE A 587 -21.52 -0.54 -4.27
CA ILE A 587 -21.60 -2.00 -4.35
C ILE A 587 -21.43 -2.45 -5.80
N PHE A 588 -20.32 -3.16 -6.05
CA PHE A 588 -20.02 -3.72 -7.36
C PHE A 588 -20.24 -5.22 -7.33
N SER A 589 -20.83 -5.75 -8.38
CA SER A 589 -20.82 -7.18 -8.62
C SER A 589 -20.19 -7.42 -9.97
N THR A 590 -19.34 -8.43 -10.06
CA THR A 590 -18.76 -8.87 -11.33
C THR A 590 -18.82 -10.38 -11.37
N LEU A 591 -19.42 -10.91 -12.44
CA LEU A 591 -19.28 -12.31 -12.79
C LEU A 591 -17.91 -12.45 -13.46
N VAL A 592 -16.97 -13.11 -12.80
CA VAL A 592 -15.67 -13.42 -13.36
C VAL A 592 -15.79 -14.82 -13.94
N LEU A 593 -15.76 -14.90 -15.27
CA LEU A 593 -15.79 -16.19 -15.97
C LEU A 593 -14.37 -16.73 -16.10
N PRO A 594 -14.15 -18.06 -16.13
CA PRO A 594 -12.83 -18.64 -16.33
C PRO A 594 -12.17 -18.06 -17.57
N VAL A 595 -11.07 -17.39 -17.31
CA VAL A 595 -10.50 -16.33 -18.16
C VAL A 595 -9.67 -16.89 -19.30
N LEU A 596 -9.26 -18.13 -19.14
CA LEU A 596 -8.16 -18.75 -19.84
C LEU A 596 -8.13 -18.32 -21.30
N HIS A 597 -9.22 -18.47 -22.01
CA HIS A 597 -9.06 -18.68 -23.42
C HIS A 597 -8.54 -17.53 -24.30
N THR A 598 -9.01 -16.29 -24.16
CA THR A 598 -8.60 -15.26 -25.14
C THR A 598 -7.12 -14.92 -25.01
N SER A 599 -6.57 -15.04 -23.80
CA SER A 599 -5.14 -14.89 -23.53
C SER A 599 -4.29 -16.08 -23.98
N ILE A 600 -4.92 -17.21 -24.32
CA ILE A 600 -4.30 -18.50 -24.61
C ILE A 600 -4.34 -18.86 -26.09
N HIS A 601 -5.47 -18.74 -26.78
CA HIS A 601 -5.45 -18.85 -28.25
C HIS A 601 -4.61 -17.74 -28.88
N ALA A 602 -4.39 -16.65 -28.14
CA ALA A 602 -3.43 -15.64 -28.50
C ALA A 602 -1.97 -16.05 -28.37
N GLN A 603 -1.64 -17.26 -27.91
CA GLN A 603 -0.26 -17.77 -27.80
C GLN A 603 0.39 -18.05 -29.16
N GLU A 604 -0.40 -18.17 -30.22
CA GLU A 604 0.06 -18.21 -31.61
C GLU A 604 -0.24 -16.86 -32.29
N GLY A 605 0.79 -16.10 -32.67
CA GLY A 605 0.66 -14.80 -33.35
C GLY A 605 0.90 -13.56 -32.46
N GLN A 606 0.55 -12.38 -32.98
CA GLN A 606 0.75 -11.10 -32.30
C GLN A 606 -0.40 -10.80 -31.33
N SER A 607 -0.08 -10.54 -30.05
CA SER A 607 -1.08 -10.39 -28.97
C SER A 607 -2.15 -9.33 -29.24
N ASN A 608 -1.82 -8.23 -29.93
CA ASN A 608 -2.77 -7.15 -30.22
C ASN A 608 -3.88 -7.58 -31.20
N THR A 609 -3.53 -8.35 -32.25
CA THR A 609 -4.49 -8.83 -33.25
C THR A 609 -5.54 -9.73 -32.61
N VAL A 610 -5.10 -10.65 -31.75
CA VAL A 610 -6.01 -11.61 -31.13
C VAL A 610 -6.95 -10.94 -30.13
N ILE A 611 -6.47 -9.95 -29.37
CA ILE A 611 -7.35 -9.16 -28.49
C ILE A 611 -8.36 -8.36 -29.31
N ALA A 612 -7.96 -7.79 -30.45
CA ALA A 612 -8.87 -7.04 -31.32
C ALA A 612 -10.00 -7.95 -31.86
N GLU A 613 -9.66 -9.13 -32.37
CA GLU A 613 -10.63 -10.12 -32.89
C GLU A 613 -11.63 -10.60 -31.83
N ASN A 614 -11.25 -10.57 -30.55
CA ASN A 614 -12.04 -11.11 -29.45
C ASN A 614 -12.46 -10.03 -28.44
N ALA A 615 -12.36 -8.74 -28.78
CA ALA A 615 -12.59 -7.63 -27.84
C ALA A 615 -14.02 -7.66 -27.26
N GLU A 616 -15.01 -7.98 -28.10
CA GLU A 616 -16.39 -8.11 -27.65
C GLU A 616 -16.57 -9.28 -26.67
N PHE A 617 -15.92 -10.41 -26.92
CA PHE A 617 -15.94 -11.57 -26.02
C PHE A 617 -15.28 -11.26 -24.67
N LEU A 618 -14.11 -10.62 -24.69
CA LEU A 618 -13.34 -10.24 -23.50
C LEU A 618 -14.12 -9.32 -22.56
N LYS A 619 -14.93 -8.41 -23.11
CA LYS A 619 -15.78 -7.50 -22.33
C LYS A 619 -16.70 -8.25 -21.35
N TYR A 620 -17.18 -9.43 -21.72
CA TYR A 620 -18.11 -10.23 -20.92
C TYR A 620 -17.42 -11.15 -19.89
N THR A 621 -16.09 -11.17 -19.83
CA THR A 621 -15.32 -12.00 -18.87
C THR A 621 -15.24 -11.40 -17.46
N GLY A 622 -15.50 -10.09 -17.33
CA GLY A 622 -15.53 -9.37 -16.04
C GLY A 622 -14.17 -8.89 -15.51
N ILE A 623 -13.03 -9.44 -15.93
CA ILE A 623 -11.71 -9.06 -15.36
C ILE A 623 -11.31 -7.63 -15.63
N GLN A 624 -11.44 -7.18 -16.88
CA GLN A 624 -11.04 -5.82 -17.24
C GLN A 624 -11.83 -4.82 -16.40
N ASN A 625 -13.14 -5.06 -16.25
CA ASN A 625 -13.99 -4.26 -15.38
C ASN A 625 -13.53 -4.32 -13.92
N LEU A 626 -13.18 -5.51 -13.41
CA LEU A 626 -12.64 -5.68 -12.07
C LEU A 626 -11.35 -4.88 -11.85
N ILE A 627 -10.36 -5.01 -12.74
CA ILE A 627 -9.08 -4.29 -12.64
C ILE A 627 -9.32 -2.78 -12.67
N VAL A 628 -10.13 -2.29 -13.61
CA VAL A 628 -10.46 -0.86 -13.72
C VAL A 628 -11.18 -0.34 -12.47
N LYS A 629 -12.13 -1.11 -11.92
CA LYS A 629 -12.84 -0.73 -10.69
C LYS A 629 -11.92 -0.73 -9.47
N LEU A 630 -11.09 -1.75 -9.30
CA LEU A 630 -10.08 -1.79 -8.25
C LEU A 630 -9.17 -0.57 -8.33
N ASP A 631 -8.72 -0.22 -9.53
CA ASP A 631 -7.86 0.95 -9.75
C ASP A 631 -8.57 2.27 -9.44
N THR A 632 -9.83 2.44 -9.87
CA THR A 632 -10.62 3.67 -9.65
C THR A 632 -10.80 3.98 -8.16
N PHE A 633 -11.10 2.97 -7.33
CA PHE A 633 -11.27 3.21 -5.88
C PHE A 633 -9.94 3.49 -5.18
N VAL A 634 -8.86 2.88 -5.66
CA VAL A 634 -7.52 3.13 -5.16
C VAL A 634 -7.05 4.55 -5.51
N SER A 635 -7.32 5.03 -6.73
CA SER A 635 -6.94 6.37 -7.18
C SER A 635 -7.78 7.49 -6.56
N THR A 636 -9.08 7.29 -6.36
CA THR A 636 -9.98 8.27 -5.70
C THR A 636 -9.49 8.65 -4.29
N ARG A 637 -8.70 7.78 -3.63
CA ARG A 637 -8.09 8.03 -2.32
C ARG A 637 -6.76 8.78 -2.37
N ALA A 638 -6.22 9.07 -3.54
CA ALA A 638 -4.93 9.72 -3.72
C ALA A 638 -4.94 11.25 -4.01
N PRO A 639 -5.80 12.12 -3.42
CA PRO A 639 -5.92 13.49 -3.93
C PRO A 639 -5.04 14.56 -3.24
N LYS A 640 -3.98 14.23 -2.48
CA LYS A 640 -3.23 15.28 -1.74
C LYS A 640 -1.94 15.79 -2.42
N HIS A 641 -1.19 14.95 -3.13
CA HIS A 641 0.18 15.30 -3.51
C HIS A 641 0.31 16.17 -4.77
N SER A 642 -0.54 15.94 -5.78
CA SER A 642 -0.57 16.76 -7.01
C SER A 642 -1.04 18.20 -6.71
N LEU A 643 -2.04 18.36 -5.83
CA LEU A 643 -2.53 19.67 -5.41
C LEU A 643 -1.48 20.44 -4.59
N GLU A 644 -0.77 19.76 -3.70
CA GLU A 644 0.26 20.38 -2.86
C GLU A 644 1.48 20.83 -3.68
N LEU A 645 1.87 20.04 -4.70
CA LEU A 645 2.89 20.40 -5.66
C LEU A 645 2.45 21.59 -6.53
N LYS A 646 1.20 21.60 -7.03
CA LYS A 646 0.64 22.76 -7.75
C LYS A 646 0.70 24.02 -6.90
N ASN A 647 0.28 23.94 -5.64
CA ASN A 647 0.31 25.08 -4.71
C ASN A 647 1.73 25.55 -4.41
N GLN A 648 2.69 24.64 -4.18
CA GLN A 648 4.09 24.99 -3.92
C GLN A 648 4.78 25.60 -5.15
N LEU A 649 4.45 25.13 -6.36
CA LEU A 649 5.02 25.64 -7.61
C LEU A 649 4.40 26.99 -8.03
N SER A 650 3.09 27.20 -7.84
CA SER A 650 2.45 28.51 -8.08
C SER A 650 3.05 29.62 -7.19
N ARG A 651 3.53 29.28 -5.99
CA ARG A 651 4.23 30.22 -5.09
C ARG A 651 5.62 30.64 -5.58
N LEU A 652 6.28 29.84 -6.41
CA LEU A 652 7.56 30.20 -7.02
C LEU A 652 7.36 31.24 -8.14
N SER A 653 6.19 31.27 -8.79
CA SER A 653 5.86 32.20 -9.87
C SER A 653 5.26 33.55 -9.42
N GLU A 654 4.74 33.69 -8.18
CA GLU A 654 3.94 34.87 -7.78
C GLU A 654 4.67 35.92 -6.91
N ARG A 655 5.97 35.80 -6.64
CA ARG A 655 6.64 36.68 -5.66
C ARG A 655 7.19 37.97 -6.26
N GLN A 656 6.32 38.92 -6.59
CA GLN A 656 6.71 40.32 -6.79
C GLN A 656 6.43 41.16 -5.54
N CYS A 657 7.49 41.46 -4.78
CA CYS A 657 7.51 42.62 -3.90
C CYS A 657 8.95 43.15 -3.89
N ARG A 658 9.12 44.41 -4.29
CA ARG A 658 10.40 45.12 -4.37
C ARG A 658 10.44 46.19 -3.29
N GLU A 659 10.48 45.78 -2.02
CA GLU A 659 10.83 46.70 -0.93
C GLU A 659 12.33 47.03 -0.93
N LEU A 660 13.15 46.12 -1.46
CA LEU A 660 14.58 46.32 -1.73
C LEU A 660 14.81 46.48 -3.24
N THR A 661 15.67 47.44 -3.60
CA THR A 661 16.29 47.51 -4.92
C THR A 661 17.42 46.46 -5.04
N PRO A 662 17.83 46.09 -6.27
CA PRO A 662 18.93 45.14 -6.45
C PRO A 662 20.25 45.54 -5.76
N ASP A 663 20.58 46.83 -5.70
CA ASP A 663 21.82 47.31 -5.08
C ASP A 663 21.77 47.37 -3.55
N GLU A 664 20.60 47.67 -2.99
CA GLU A 664 20.34 47.55 -1.55
C GLU A 664 20.43 46.07 -1.11
N ALA A 665 19.86 45.16 -1.89
CA ALA A 665 19.96 43.72 -1.65
C ALA A 665 21.42 43.22 -1.71
N LYS A 666 22.23 43.70 -2.66
CA LYS A 666 23.69 43.40 -2.69
C LYS A 666 24.39 43.89 -1.43
N SER A 667 24.04 45.07 -0.94
CA SER A 667 24.64 45.68 0.25
C SER A 667 24.34 44.85 1.52
N VAL A 668 23.11 44.38 1.66
CA VAL A 668 22.69 43.46 2.74
C VAL A 668 23.47 42.14 2.66
N LEU A 669 23.62 41.55 1.47
CA LEU A 669 24.40 40.32 1.31
C LEU A 669 25.89 40.50 1.61
N GLN A 670 26.48 41.64 1.25
CA GLN A 670 27.87 41.94 1.54
C GLN A 670 28.12 42.05 3.05
N LEU A 671 27.17 42.62 3.81
CA LEU A 671 27.23 42.66 5.27
C LEU A 671 27.34 41.25 5.87
N TYR A 672 26.46 40.34 5.48
CA TYR A 672 26.46 38.95 5.99
C TYR A 672 27.64 38.09 5.50
N ARG A 673 28.38 38.54 4.48
CA ARG A 673 29.64 37.90 4.05
C ARG A 673 30.84 38.28 4.92
N LYS A 674 30.76 39.36 5.71
CA LYS A 674 31.85 39.76 6.61
C LYS A 674 32.02 38.72 7.72
N LYS A 675 33.27 38.30 7.95
CA LYS A 675 33.61 37.26 8.93
C LYS A 675 33.13 37.61 10.35
N GLU A 676 33.28 38.86 10.75
CA GLU A 676 32.83 39.37 12.06
C GLU A 676 31.33 39.23 12.29
N VAL A 677 30.51 39.52 11.28
CA VAL A 677 29.04 39.38 11.34
C VAL A 677 28.63 37.91 11.41
N LYS A 678 29.34 37.04 10.67
CA LYS A 678 29.11 35.59 10.71
C LYS A 678 29.45 35.00 12.08
N ASP A 679 30.58 35.41 12.67
CA ASP A 679 31.06 34.86 13.93
C ASP A 679 30.25 35.35 15.15
N THR A 680 29.63 36.52 15.06
CA THR A 680 28.86 37.13 16.17
C THR A 680 27.35 36.97 16.00
N ARG A 681 26.75 37.49 14.92
CA ARG A 681 25.29 37.61 14.76
C ARG A 681 24.63 36.33 14.24
N ILE A 682 25.19 35.69 13.21
CA ILE A 682 24.64 34.42 12.69
C ILE A 682 24.74 33.30 13.74
N ASN A 683 25.84 33.27 14.51
CA ASN A 683 25.98 32.32 15.61
C ASN A 683 25.02 32.60 16.77
N ALA A 684 24.77 33.87 17.12
CA ALA A 684 23.76 34.24 18.12
C ALA A 684 22.34 33.88 17.66
N LEU A 685 22.00 34.16 16.39
CA LEU A 685 20.73 33.76 15.78
C LEU A 685 20.51 32.24 15.87
N ALA A 686 21.53 31.44 15.56
CA ALA A 686 21.44 29.98 15.64
C ALA A 686 21.24 29.48 17.09
N ARG A 687 21.88 30.11 18.08
CA ARG A 687 21.67 29.79 19.51
C ARG A 687 20.25 30.15 19.96
N ASN A 688 19.78 31.35 19.64
CA ASN A 688 18.44 31.80 20.00
C ASN A 688 17.35 30.94 19.33
N HIS A 689 17.57 30.52 18.08
CA HIS A 689 16.69 29.58 17.39
C HIS A 689 16.67 28.21 18.09
N GLN A 690 17.82 27.70 18.51
CA GLN A 690 17.91 26.45 19.26
C GLN A 690 17.17 26.54 20.60
N ASP A 691 17.26 27.66 21.31
CA ASP A 691 16.54 27.89 22.57
C ASP A 691 15.02 27.91 22.37
N LEU A 692 14.55 28.55 21.29
CA LEU A 692 13.13 28.50 20.89
C LEU A 692 12.69 27.06 20.58
N CYS A 693 13.50 26.27 19.88
CA CYS A 693 13.21 24.86 19.64
C CYS A 693 13.19 24.03 20.93
N CYS A 694 14.14 24.21 21.84
CA CYS A 694 14.17 23.53 23.13
C CYS A 694 12.94 23.88 23.99
N SER A 695 12.54 25.15 24.01
CA SER A 695 11.32 25.61 24.67
C SER A 695 10.07 24.96 24.04
N LEU A 696 9.96 24.95 22.71
CA LEU A 696 8.85 24.31 22.01
C LEU A 696 8.75 22.82 22.32
N LYS A 697 9.87 22.08 22.29
CA LYS A 697 9.88 20.64 22.63
C LYS A 697 9.32 20.42 24.02
N LYS A 698 9.84 21.16 25.00
CA LYS A 698 9.41 21.06 26.40
C LYS A 698 7.93 21.39 26.55
N GLN A 699 7.46 22.49 25.95
CA GLN A 699 6.04 22.87 25.97
C GLN A 699 5.15 21.77 25.40
N LEU A 700 5.52 21.16 24.27
CA LEU A 700 4.75 20.08 23.65
C LEU A 700 4.75 18.81 24.50
N THR A 701 5.90 18.40 25.06
CA THR A 701 5.99 17.23 25.95
C THR A 701 5.17 17.42 27.23
N ASP A 702 5.32 18.58 27.88
CA ASP A 702 4.59 18.92 29.11
C ASP A 702 3.08 19.04 28.83
N MET A 703 2.70 19.58 27.66
CA MET A 703 1.32 19.68 27.21
C MET A 703 0.66 18.31 27.06
N TYR A 704 1.29 17.35 26.36
CA TYR A 704 0.69 16.02 26.22
C TYR A 704 0.41 15.39 27.58
N LYS A 705 1.40 15.38 28.47
CA LYS A 705 1.24 14.82 29.82
C LYS A 705 0.16 15.56 30.60
N LYS A 706 0.20 16.89 30.63
CA LYS A 706 -0.75 17.70 31.40
C LYS A 706 -2.18 17.59 30.88
N THR A 707 -2.38 17.70 29.57
CA THR A 707 -3.71 17.62 28.94
C THR A 707 -4.33 16.24 29.14
N LEU A 708 -3.55 15.17 28.96
CA LEU A 708 -4.03 13.81 29.18
C LEU A 708 -4.36 13.56 30.66
N HIS A 709 -3.49 13.96 31.59
CA HIS A 709 -3.77 13.82 33.02
C HIS A 709 -4.91 14.70 33.54
N THR A 710 -5.16 15.86 32.94
CA THR A 710 -6.23 16.76 33.42
C THR A 710 -7.56 16.53 32.73
N LYS A 711 -7.60 16.02 31.50
CA LYS A 711 -8.85 15.83 30.74
C LYS A 711 -9.23 14.37 30.61
N VAL A 712 -8.29 13.50 30.23
CA VAL A 712 -8.56 12.07 30.02
C VAL A 712 -8.71 11.34 31.34
N ASP A 713 -7.84 11.57 32.34
CA ASP A 713 -7.98 10.90 33.64
C ASP A 713 -9.27 11.33 34.36
N LEU A 714 -9.65 12.61 34.31
CA LEU A 714 -10.93 13.07 34.89
C LEU A 714 -12.13 12.40 34.22
N LEU A 715 -12.08 12.20 32.90
CA LEU A 715 -13.11 11.49 32.16
C LEU A 715 -13.16 10.01 32.57
N LEU A 716 -12.01 9.34 32.59
CA LEU A 716 -11.89 7.93 32.97
C LEU A 716 -12.39 7.69 34.41
N VAL A 717 -12.00 8.54 35.37
CA VAL A 717 -12.45 8.46 36.77
C VAL A 717 -13.97 8.57 36.88
N LYS A 718 -14.61 9.51 36.17
CA LYS A 718 -16.08 9.62 36.13
C LYS A 718 -16.72 8.39 35.51
N THR A 719 -16.05 7.78 34.52
CA THR A 719 -16.56 6.59 33.82
C THR A 719 -16.44 5.32 34.66
N VAL A 720 -15.57 5.27 35.69
CA VAL A 720 -15.45 4.09 36.56
C VAL A 720 -16.77 3.72 37.23
N GLU A 721 -17.48 4.70 37.77
CA GLU A 721 -18.76 4.45 38.45
C GLU A 721 -19.84 4.00 37.46
N GLU A 722 -19.87 4.57 36.26
CA GLU A 722 -20.77 4.11 35.20
C GLU A 722 -20.43 2.69 34.71
N ALA A 723 -19.14 2.39 34.59
CA ALA A 723 -18.66 1.07 34.16
C ALA A 723 -19.00 -0.01 35.19
N LYS A 724 -18.88 0.28 36.49
CA LYS A 724 -19.33 -0.61 37.56
C LYS A 724 -20.84 -0.83 37.53
N LYS A 725 -21.64 0.23 37.35
CA LYS A 725 -23.09 0.10 37.18
C LYS A 725 -23.46 -0.73 35.95
N ARG A 726 -22.83 -0.46 34.80
CA ARG A 726 -23.01 -1.26 33.56
C ARG A 726 -22.63 -2.72 33.81
N TRP A 727 -21.51 -2.96 34.47
CA TRP A 727 -21.07 -4.30 34.85
C TRP A 727 -22.11 -5.03 35.70
N GLU A 728 -22.61 -4.40 36.77
CA GLU A 728 -23.66 -4.96 37.63
C GLU A 728 -24.90 -5.36 36.83
N THR A 729 -25.32 -4.53 35.88
CA THR A 729 -26.47 -4.76 35.00
C THR A 729 -26.20 -5.65 33.79
N SER A 730 -24.97 -6.11 33.54
CA SER A 730 -24.65 -6.87 32.31
C SER A 730 -23.81 -8.12 32.57
N GLN A 731 -23.28 -8.30 33.78
CA GLN A 731 -22.47 -9.48 34.14
C GLN A 731 -23.23 -10.81 34.03
N TYR A 732 -24.57 -10.78 34.13
CA TYR A 732 -25.40 -11.98 33.91
C TYR A 732 -25.39 -12.43 32.45
N GLU A 733 -25.06 -11.53 31.51
CA GLU A 733 -24.93 -11.88 30.11
C GLU A 733 -23.60 -12.58 29.79
N ILE A 734 -22.67 -12.58 30.76
CA ILE A 734 -21.42 -13.33 30.70
C ILE A 734 -21.73 -14.74 31.23
N LYS A 735 -22.07 -15.63 30.30
CA LYS A 735 -22.55 -16.98 30.62
C LYS A 735 -21.43 -18.02 30.68
N LYS A 736 -20.26 -17.71 30.12
CA LYS A 736 -19.15 -18.66 30.01
C LYS A 736 -17.79 -17.97 30.19
N ILE A 737 -16.80 -18.74 30.62
CA ILE A 737 -15.47 -18.21 30.96
C ILE A 737 -14.64 -17.87 29.72
N GLU A 738 -14.90 -18.54 28.60
CA GLU A 738 -14.30 -18.28 27.27
C GLU A 738 -14.55 -16.84 26.82
N MET A 739 -15.60 -16.19 27.35
CA MET A 739 -15.88 -14.79 27.09
C MET A 739 -14.76 -13.86 27.59
N PHE A 740 -13.96 -14.29 28.57
CA PHE A 740 -12.77 -13.58 29.02
C PHE A 740 -11.50 -13.95 28.26
N ASN A 741 -11.53 -14.83 27.27
CA ASN A 741 -10.33 -15.22 26.55
C ASN A 741 -9.71 -13.99 25.85
N PRO A 742 -8.44 -13.63 26.16
CA PRO A 742 -7.78 -12.45 25.62
C PRO A 742 -7.47 -12.54 24.13
N MET A 743 -7.82 -13.62 23.43
CA MET A 743 -7.64 -13.80 21.99
C MET A 743 -8.93 -13.79 21.16
N TYR A 744 -10.14 -13.93 21.74
CA TYR A 744 -11.36 -14.24 20.95
C TYR A 744 -12.57 -13.26 21.11
N ARG A 745 -13.54 -13.45 20.21
CA ARG A 745 -14.85 -12.81 19.87
C ARG A 745 -15.55 -11.87 20.87
N HIS A 746 -15.32 -11.98 22.17
CA HIS A 746 -16.10 -11.25 23.18
C HIS A 746 -15.45 -9.95 23.66
N LYS A 747 -14.26 -9.62 23.12
CA LYS A 747 -13.58 -8.35 23.34
C LYS A 747 -14.49 -7.16 23.10
N GLY A 748 -15.24 -7.14 21.99
CA GLY A 748 -16.18 -6.05 21.70
C GLY A 748 -17.27 -5.88 22.77
N LYS A 749 -17.85 -6.99 23.24
CA LYS A 749 -18.90 -6.97 24.27
C LYS A 749 -18.37 -6.53 25.63
N LEU A 750 -17.27 -7.11 26.09
CA LEU A 750 -16.65 -6.74 27.38
C LEU A 750 -16.05 -5.32 27.33
N SER A 751 -15.45 -4.95 26.20
CA SER A 751 -15.02 -3.58 25.93
C SER A 751 -16.19 -2.62 26.05
N LYS A 752 -17.35 -2.93 25.47
CA LYS A 752 -18.56 -2.10 25.58
C LYS A 752 -19.11 -2.02 27.00
N ILE A 753 -19.08 -3.10 27.78
CA ILE A 753 -19.52 -3.08 29.18
C ILE A 753 -18.59 -2.19 30.01
N ILE A 754 -17.27 -2.36 29.86
CA ILE A 754 -16.25 -1.71 30.69
C ILE A 754 -16.03 -0.26 30.26
N PHE A 755 -15.80 -0.03 28.97
CA PHE A 755 -15.51 1.30 28.45
C PHE A 755 -16.76 2.08 28.01
N GLY A 756 -17.93 1.43 27.89
CA GLY A 756 -19.18 2.13 27.53
C GLY A 756 -19.06 2.92 26.23
N ASP A 757 -19.50 4.17 26.27
CA ASP A 757 -19.40 5.13 25.17
C ASP A 757 -18.20 6.08 25.32
N LEU A 758 -17.08 5.61 25.89
CA LEU A 758 -15.82 6.37 25.87
C LEU A 758 -15.37 6.74 24.44
N ALA A 759 -15.91 6.06 23.42
CA ALA A 759 -15.67 6.39 22.02
C ALA A 759 -16.25 7.74 21.59
N SER A 760 -17.38 8.20 22.14
CA SER A 760 -17.98 9.49 21.76
C SER A 760 -17.15 10.70 22.21
N HIS A 761 -16.25 10.52 23.17
CA HIS A 761 -15.38 11.56 23.69
C HIS A 761 -14.05 11.70 22.91
N LYS A 762 -13.77 10.80 21.96
CA LYS A 762 -12.54 10.83 21.14
C LYS A 762 -12.37 12.14 20.38
N ALA A 763 -13.44 12.62 19.76
CA ALA A 763 -13.41 13.84 18.95
C ALA A 763 -13.12 15.08 19.80
N GLU A 764 -13.63 15.13 21.03
CA GLU A 764 -13.35 16.21 21.97
C GLU A 764 -11.90 16.17 22.47
N ILE A 765 -11.39 14.99 22.85
CA ILE A 765 -9.98 14.82 23.26
C ILE A 765 -9.06 15.21 22.10
N PHE A 766 -9.35 14.75 20.88
CA PHE A 766 -8.61 15.11 19.68
C PHE A 766 -8.59 16.62 19.45
N LYS A 767 -9.77 17.27 19.53
CA LYS A 767 -9.89 18.72 19.36
C LYS A 767 -9.05 19.49 20.38
N ILE A 768 -9.10 19.13 21.66
CA ILE A 768 -8.32 19.79 22.72
C ILE A 768 -6.82 19.61 22.47
N LEU A 769 -6.37 18.39 22.12
CA LEU A 769 -4.96 18.13 21.82
C LEU A 769 -4.50 18.99 20.63
N MET A 770 -5.29 19.09 19.58
CA MET A 770 -4.97 19.91 18.42
C MET A 770 -4.91 21.41 18.74
N GLU A 771 -5.86 21.93 19.52
CA GLU A 771 -5.86 23.33 19.95
C GLU A 771 -4.62 23.69 20.78
N GLU A 772 -4.19 22.80 21.67
CA GLU A 772 -2.99 22.99 22.49
C GLU A 772 -1.69 22.88 21.67
N ILE A 773 -1.64 21.96 20.70
CA ILE A 773 -0.54 21.87 19.73
C ILE A 773 -0.45 23.15 18.90
N ASP A 774 -1.57 23.62 18.37
CA ASP A 774 -1.65 24.84 17.56
C ASP A 774 -1.18 26.07 18.34
N ARG A 775 -1.56 26.15 19.62
CA ARG A 775 -1.10 27.22 20.51
C ARG A 775 0.41 27.19 20.68
N ALA A 776 1.01 26.04 21.00
CA ALA A 776 2.45 25.91 21.18
C ALA A 776 3.23 26.24 19.89
N LEU A 777 2.75 25.72 18.74
CA LEU A 777 3.33 26.03 17.44
C LEU A 777 3.19 27.51 17.08
N GLY A 778 2.06 28.14 17.43
CA GLY A 778 1.82 29.58 17.23
C GLY A 778 2.77 30.47 18.05
N VAL A 779 3.03 30.11 19.31
CA VAL A 779 4.02 30.80 20.16
C VAL A 779 5.41 30.73 19.53
N TYR A 780 5.83 29.55 19.06
CA TYR A 780 7.10 29.39 18.36
C TYR A 780 7.13 30.17 17.04
N LYS A 781 6.06 30.12 16.23
CA LYS A 781 5.96 30.84 14.95
C LYS A 781 6.20 32.34 15.16
N ASN A 782 5.49 32.94 16.10
CA ASN A 782 5.61 34.36 16.40
C ASN A 782 7.01 34.70 16.94
N GLY A 783 7.52 33.92 17.90
CA GLY A 783 8.86 34.14 18.45
C GLY A 783 9.96 34.06 17.39
N PHE A 784 9.84 33.15 16.42
CA PHE A 784 10.83 33.02 15.36
C PHE A 784 10.73 34.11 14.29
N ILE A 785 9.52 34.56 13.95
CA ILE A 785 9.31 35.74 13.08
C ILE A 785 9.93 36.97 13.74
N THR A 786 9.66 37.22 15.02
CA THR A 786 10.24 38.34 15.77
C THR A 786 11.77 38.30 15.75
N LEU A 787 12.36 37.13 16.03
CA LEU A 787 13.81 36.94 16.02
C LEU A 787 14.43 37.32 14.65
N LEU A 788 13.79 36.94 13.54
CA LEU A 788 14.28 37.23 12.20
C LEU A 788 14.04 38.70 11.78
N THR A 789 12.92 39.28 12.21
CA THR A 789 12.62 40.70 12.02
C THR A 789 13.65 41.58 12.72
N GLU A 790 13.99 41.28 13.98
CA GLU A 790 14.98 42.03 14.75
C GLU A 790 16.37 41.97 14.12
N GLU A 791 16.83 40.78 13.72
CA GLU A 791 18.12 40.60 13.05
C GLU A 791 18.20 41.39 11.72
N LEU A 792 17.13 41.33 10.91
CA LEU A 792 17.07 42.07 9.65
C LEU A 792 17.02 43.58 9.90
N LYS A 793 16.19 44.05 10.83
CA LYS A 793 16.06 45.46 11.19
C LYS A 793 17.39 46.07 11.59
N GLU A 794 18.12 45.42 12.49
CA GLU A 794 19.45 45.87 12.91
C GLU A 794 20.44 45.94 11.74
N SER A 795 20.40 44.97 10.82
CA SER A 795 21.22 44.98 9.61
C SER A 795 20.87 46.12 8.64
N LEU A 796 19.58 46.42 8.49
CA LEU A 796 19.10 47.55 7.70
C LEU A 796 19.51 48.89 8.32
N THR A 797 19.48 49.02 9.66
CA THR A 797 19.97 50.20 10.38
C THR A 797 21.47 50.43 10.15
N ILE A 798 22.30 49.36 10.20
CA ILE A 798 23.75 49.46 9.89
C ILE A 798 23.98 50.00 8.47
N LEU A 799 23.11 49.63 7.52
CA LEU A 799 23.21 50.02 6.12
C LEU A 799 22.45 51.31 5.78
N LYS A 800 21.78 51.94 6.76
CA LYS A 800 20.93 53.14 6.60
C LYS A 800 19.77 52.95 5.62
N LEU A 801 19.16 51.76 5.62
CA LEU A 801 18.01 51.38 4.78
C LEU A 801 16.70 51.38 5.58
N GLU A 802 16.38 52.50 6.22
CA GLU A 802 15.23 52.62 7.14
C GLU A 802 13.87 52.68 6.43
N HIS A 803 13.84 52.87 5.11
CA HIS A 803 12.61 52.84 4.31
C HIS A 803 12.05 51.43 4.10
N VAL A 804 12.85 50.39 4.38
CA VAL A 804 12.43 49.00 4.23
C VAL A 804 11.69 48.55 5.49
N ASP A 805 10.43 48.14 5.34
CA ASP A 805 9.67 47.54 6.43
C ASP A 805 10.15 46.10 6.67
N SER A 806 11.09 45.95 7.62
CA SER A 806 11.64 44.64 7.99
C SER A 806 10.56 43.64 8.41
N GLU A 807 9.45 44.11 9.01
CA GLU A 807 8.40 43.21 9.51
C GLU A 807 7.55 42.70 8.34
N ALA A 808 7.14 43.59 7.43
CA ALA A 808 6.43 43.23 6.22
C ALA A 808 7.28 42.29 5.34
N PHE A 809 8.56 42.63 5.14
CA PHE A 809 9.48 41.83 4.34
C PHE A 809 9.66 40.40 4.89
N VAL A 810 9.89 40.29 6.20
CA VAL A 810 10.07 38.99 6.86
C VAL A 810 8.78 38.19 6.79
N LYS A 811 7.64 38.75 7.22
CA LYS A 811 6.35 38.03 7.18
C LYS A 811 6.03 37.53 5.78
N GLN A 812 6.13 38.38 4.75
CA GLN A 812 5.87 37.98 3.38
C GLN A 812 6.81 36.85 2.89
N THR A 813 8.06 36.82 3.39
CA THR A 813 9.06 35.86 2.94
C THR A 813 8.96 34.51 3.66
N ILE A 814 8.74 34.51 4.98
CA ILE A 814 8.88 33.30 5.81
C ILE A 814 7.58 32.82 6.46
N GLU A 815 6.52 33.63 6.52
CA GLU A 815 5.34 33.27 7.31
C GLU A 815 4.67 31.98 6.83
N GLU A 816 4.46 31.88 5.52
CA GLU A 816 3.88 30.70 4.89
C GLU A 816 4.85 29.50 4.87
N PRO A 817 6.14 29.63 4.49
CA PRO A 817 7.12 28.54 4.63
C PRO A 817 7.27 28.01 6.06
N LEU A 818 7.21 28.89 7.06
CA LEU A 818 7.27 28.54 8.47
C LEU A 818 6.00 27.83 8.92
N ALA A 819 4.83 28.32 8.53
CA ALA A 819 3.57 27.62 8.78
C ALA A 819 3.60 26.21 8.17
N GLU A 820 4.10 26.08 6.95
CA GLU A 820 4.27 24.78 6.28
C GLU A 820 5.26 23.86 7.02
N ALA A 821 6.39 24.39 7.50
CA ALA A 821 7.34 23.62 8.29
C ALA A 821 6.71 23.13 9.60
N LEU A 822 5.89 23.97 10.26
CA LEU A 822 5.20 23.60 11.51
C LEU A 822 4.10 22.55 11.28
N GLU A 823 3.45 22.53 10.12
CA GLU A 823 2.50 21.48 9.75
C GLU A 823 3.13 20.08 9.68
N TRP A 824 4.45 19.95 9.50
CA TRP A 824 5.14 18.65 9.60
C TRP A 824 5.05 18.04 11.00
N TYR A 825 4.97 18.87 12.04
CA TYR A 825 4.72 18.40 13.40
C TYR A 825 3.32 17.80 13.57
N LYS A 826 2.30 18.40 12.94
CA LYS A 826 0.93 17.85 12.89
C LYS A 826 0.81 16.64 11.97
N GLY A 827 1.88 16.33 11.24
CA GLY A 827 2.02 15.14 10.42
C GLY A 827 1.35 15.27 9.07
N LYS A 828 1.68 16.34 8.33
CA LYS A 828 1.24 16.58 6.94
C LYS A 828 1.15 15.32 6.07
N GLN A 829 2.10 14.37 6.17
CA GLN A 829 2.13 13.14 5.36
C GLN A 829 2.43 11.82 6.14
N LYS A 830 3.50 11.71 6.96
CA LYS A 830 3.70 10.50 7.80
C LYS A 830 2.76 10.53 9.01
N MET A 831 2.15 9.42 9.47
CA MET A 831 1.19 9.30 10.60
C MET A 831 0.58 10.62 11.12
N PRO A 832 -0.28 11.29 10.33
CA PRO A 832 -0.88 12.55 10.74
C PRO A 832 -1.47 12.46 12.15
N ILE A 833 -1.39 13.55 12.91
CA ILE A 833 -2.23 13.76 14.09
C ILE A 833 -3.64 14.05 13.55
N VAL A 834 -4.26 13.02 12.97
CA VAL A 834 -5.64 13.01 12.51
C VAL A 834 -6.46 12.17 13.46
N GLU A 835 -7.74 12.50 13.52
CA GLU A 835 -8.72 11.80 14.34
C GLU A 835 -8.63 10.28 14.18
N LYS A 836 -8.41 9.77 12.94
CA LYS A 836 -8.23 8.33 12.68
C LYS A 836 -7.06 7.72 13.46
N LYS A 837 -5.89 8.37 13.50
CA LYS A 837 -4.69 7.81 14.14
C LYS A 837 -4.77 7.88 15.66
N ILE A 838 -5.27 8.99 16.20
CA ILE A 838 -5.54 9.09 17.64
C ILE A 838 -6.64 8.12 18.06
N SER A 839 -7.65 7.89 17.21
CA SER A 839 -8.65 6.85 17.43
C SER A 839 -8.03 5.46 17.43
N GLU A 840 -7.11 5.15 16.51
CA GLU A 840 -6.37 3.88 16.49
C GLU A 840 -5.57 3.68 17.78
N PHE A 841 -4.82 4.69 18.23
CA PHE A 841 -4.09 4.64 19.51
C PHE A 841 -5.02 4.48 20.71
N TRP A 842 -6.16 5.15 20.69
CA TRP A 842 -7.18 5.01 21.72
C TRP A 842 -7.74 3.58 21.77
N GLU A 843 -8.08 3.00 20.62
CA GLU A 843 -8.56 1.62 20.54
C GLU A 843 -7.48 0.62 20.95
N ASN A 844 -6.23 0.81 20.54
CA ASN A 844 -5.10 -0.01 20.98
C ASN A 844 -4.91 0.09 22.49
N SER A 845 -4.93 1.30 23.06
CA SER A 845 -4.78 1.53 24.50
C SER A 845 -5.88 0.85 25.32
N LYS A 846 -7.14 0.98 24.88
CA LYS A 846 -8.27 0.26 25.50
C LYS A 846 -8.09 -1.24 25.39
N ARG A 847 -7.68 -1.73 24.22
CA ARG A 847 -7.50 -3.16 23.95
C ARG A 847 -6.39 -3.75 24.82
N GLU A 848 -5.25 -3.09 24.92
CA GLU A 848 -4.14 -3.52 25.77
C GLU A 848 -4.53 -3.49 27.25
N SER A 849 -5.20 -2.42 27.67
CA SER A 849 -5.69 -2.31 29.04
C SER A 849 -6.73 -3.39 29.38
N LEU A 850 -7.68 -3.64 28.47
CA LEU A 850 -8.68 -4.70 28.60
C LEU A 850 -8.02 -6.07 28.73
N ILE A 851 -7.05 -6.36 27.84
CA ILE A 851 -6.33 -7.64 27.85
C ILE A 851 -5.60 -7.82 29.17
N LYS A 852 -4.77 -6.86 29.57
CA LYS A 852 -3.87 -6.99 30.72
C LYS A 852 -4.60 -6.98 32.06
N TYR A 853 -5.66 -6.17 32.21
CA TYR A 853 -6.29 -5.95 33.50
C TYR A 853 -7.62 -6.67 33.68
N ILE A 854 -8.33 -7.00 32.60
CA ILE A 854 -9.63 -7.69 32.70
C ILE A 854 -9.51 -9.12 32.18
N LEU A 855 -9.18 -9.29 30.91
CA LEU A 855 -9.27 -10.58 30.23
C LEU A 855 -8.27 -11.58 30.79
N GLU A 856 -6.97 -11.26 30.81
CA GLU A 856 -5.95 -12.18 31.35
C GLU A 856 -6.21 -12.55 32.83
N PRO A 857 -6.45 -11.60 33.76
CA PRO A 857 -6.67 -11.95 35.16
C PRO A 857 -7.96 -12.74 35.42
N ALA A 858 -9.03 -12.44 34.67
CA ALA A 858 -10.31 -13.15 34.78
C ALA A 858 -10.23 -14.55 34.15
N TYR A 859 -9.56 -14.68 33.00
CA TYR A 859 -9.42 -15.96 32.30
C TYR A 859 -8.47 -16.94 33.00
N LYS A 860 -7.58 -16.44 33.86
CA LYS A 860 -6.80 -17.26 34.80
C LYS A 860 -7.63 -17.91 35.90
N GLN A 861 -8.88 -17.46 36.12
CA GLN A 861 -9.74 -18.10 37.12
C GLN A 861 -10.28 -19.41 36.55
N ASN A 862 -10.48 -20.40 37.42
CA ASN A 862 -11.06 -21.70 37.02
C ASN A 862 -12.59 -21.74 37.13
N ASP A 863 -13.20 -20.64 37.55
CA ASP A 863 -14.60 -20.53 37.88
C ASP A 863 -15.14 -19.20 37.34
N LEU A 864 -16.35 -19.24 36.78
CA LEU A 864 -16.96 -18.09 36.11
C LEU A 864 -17.28 -16.97 37.11
N ASP A 865 -17.73 -17.30 38.33
CA ASP A 865 -18.10 -16.31 39.32
C ASP A 865 -16.86 -15.63 39.89
N ARG A 866 -15.78 -16.38 40.15
CA ARG A 866 -14.47 -15.80 40.48
C ARG A 866 -13.90 -14.97 39.33
N ALA A 867 -14.08 -15.37 38.07
CA ALA A 867 -13.66 -14.60 36.91
C ALA A 867 -14.40 -13.25 36.85
N LYS A 868 -15.73 -13.25 37.08
CA LYS A 868 -16.55 -12.04 37.15
C LYS A 868 -16.14 -11.14 38.31
N GLU A 869 -15.91 -11.71 39.49
CA GLU A 869 -15.44 -10.97 40.66
C GLU A 869 -14.09 -10.30 40.37
N LYS A 870 -13.16 -11.05 39.76
CA LYS A 870 -11.84 -10.54 39.40
C LYS A 870 -11.91 -9.42 38.36
N ALA A 871 -12.75 -9.59 37.34
CA ALA A 871 -13.01 -8.54 36.36
C ALA A 871 -13.55 -7.27 37.04
N ASN A 872 -14.55 -7.41 37.92
CA ASN A 872 -15.14 -6.29 38.66
C ASN A 872 -14.10 -5.54 39.52
N GLN A 873 -13.28 -6.26 40.28
CA GLN A 873 -12.19 -5.68 41.09
C GLN A 873 -11.19 -4.87 40.24
N ASN A 874 -11.01 -5.25 38.98
CA ASN A 874 -10.03 -4.64 38.08
C ASN A 874 -10.60 -3.57 37.14
N ILE A 875 -11.91 -3.31 37.10
CA ILE A 875 -12.53 -2.29 36.21
C ILE A 875 -11.84 -0.94 36.37
N SER A 876 -11.67 -0.48 37.61
CA SER A 876 -11.01 0.81 37.89
C SER A 876 -9.56 0.84 37.39
N LYS A 877 -8.84 -0.27 37.53
CA LYS A 877 -7.46 -0.40 37.07
C LYS A 877 -7.40 -0.36 35.54
N ALA A 878 -8.27 -1.08 34.85
CA ALA A 878 -8.36 -1.10 33.39
C ALA A 878 -8.70 0.29 32.82
N LEU A 879 -9.65 1.00 33.41
CA LEU A 879 -9.97 2.35 32.95
C LEU A 879 -8.79 3.31 33.17
N ASN A 880 -8.24 3.38 34.38
CA ASN A 880 -7.18 4.32 34.70
C ASN A 880 -5.88 4.08 33.93
N ASN A 881 -5.54 2.83 33.60
CA ASN A 881 -4.32 2.54 32.82
C ASN A 881 -4.51 2.76 31.31
N THR A 882 -5.73 3.03 30.82
CA THR A 882 -5.95 3.34 29.40
C THR A 882 -5.25 4.65 29.02
N SER A 883 -5.20 5.64 29.93
CA SER A 883 -4.48 6.89 29.67
C SER A 883 -2.97 6.70 29.65
N GLU A 884 -2.41 5.81 30.48
CA GLU A 884 -0.97 5.51 30.48
C GLU A 884 -0.51 4.96 29.12
N TYR A 885 -1.20 3.95 28.57
CA TYR A 885 -0.88 3.43 27.23
C TYR A 885 -1.04 4.49 26.13
N LEU A 886 -2.08 5.33 26.24
CA LEU A 886 -2.29 6.40 25.27
C LEU A 886 -1.18 7.46 25.36
N ILE A 887 -0.71 7.78 26.56
CA ILE A 887 0.42 8.70 26.77
C ILE A 887 1.68 8.11 26.13
N GLU A 888 1.98 6.83 26.34
CA GLU A 888 3.14 6.15 25.74
C GLU A 888 3.10 6.23 24.21
N GLU A 889 1.99 5.83 23.58
CA GLU A 889 1.79 5.89 22.12
C GLU A 889 1.90 7.32 21.56
N LEU A 890 1.36 8.31 22.28
CA LEU A 890 1.43 9.71 21.86
C LEU A 890 2.83 10.32 22.06
N LEU A 891 3.57 9.91 23.08
CA LEU A 891 4.95 10.35 23.30
C LEU A 891 5.91 9.74 22.27
N ASP A 892 5.72 8.47 21.92
CA ASP A 892 6.45 7.83 20.82
C ASP A 892 6.16 8.54 19.49
N LEU A 893 4.90 8.87 19.23
CA LEU A 893 4.54 9.70 18.08
C LEU A 893 5.21 11.07 18.16
N HIS A 894 5.20 11.74 19.32
CA HIS A 894 5.84 13.04 19.52
C HIS A 894 7.33 13.01 19.17
N ASP A 895 8.08 12.00 19.60
CA ASP A 895 9.51 11.90 19.29
C ASP A 895 9.78 11.69 17.80
N ILE A 896 8.95 10.91 17.11
CA ILE A 896 8.99 10.76 15.65
C ILE A 896 8.68 12.10 14.97
N ARG A 897 7.65 12.83 15.43
CA ARG A 897 7.26 14.15 14.90
C ARG A 897 8.33 15.19 15.13
N TRP A 898 8.95 15.19 16.30
CA TRP A 898 9.99 16.13 16.66
C TRP A 898 11.20 16.01 15.74
N LYS A 899 11.62 14.77 15.45
CA LYS A 899 12.68 14.50 14.46
C LYS A 899 12.30 15.03 13.07
N SER A 900 11.05 14.84 12.65
CA SER A 900 10.55 15.35 11.36
C SER A 900 10.51 16.89 11.32
N LEU A 901 9.93 17.55 12.32
CA LEU A 901 9.87 19.01 12.41
C LEU A 901 11.28 19.61 12.41
N THR A 902 12.18 19.09 13.24
CA THR A 902 13.55 19.63 13.37
C THR A 902 14.36 19.52 12.09
N SER A 903 14.12 18.50 11.26
CA SER A 903 14.74 18.39 9.93
C SER A 903 14.28 19.47 8.95
N HIS A 904 13.09 20.05 9.16
CA HIS A 904 12.53 21.14 8.33
C HIS A 904 12.86 22.53 8.88
N LEU A 905 13.12 22.64 10.18
CA LEU A 905 13.52 23.90 10.82
C LEU A 905 15.02 24.17 10.70
N ASN A 906 15.85 23.14 10.52
CA ASN A 906 17.30 23.23 10.49
C ASN A 906 17.90 22.81 9.15
N SER A 907 18.90 23.56 8.69
CA SER A 907 19.70 23.17 7.53
C SER A 907 20.76 22.12 7.89
N ARG A 908 21.35 21.46 6.88
CA ARG A 908 22.49 20.54 7.04
C ARG A 908 23.71 21.19 7.72
N LYS A 909 23.83 22.52 7.64
CA LYS A 909 24.91 23.30 8.28
C LYS A 909 24.52 23.84 9.66
N ARG A 910 23.41 23.36 10.24
CA ARG A 910 22.84 23.80 11.52
C ARG A 910 22.49 25.30 11.58
N THR A 911 22.27 25.92 10.43
CA THR A 911 21.65 27.25 10.37
C THR A 911 20.13 27.11 10.28
N PRO A 912 19.35 28.07 10.82
CA PRO A 912 17.90 28.00 10.72
C PRO A 912 17.44 28.03 9.26
N GLN A 913 16.49 27.16 8.87
CA GLN A 913 16.07 27.05 7.47
C GLN A 913 15.36 28.33 6.97
N MET A 914 14.54 28.94 7.82
CA MET A 914 13.84 30.20 7.47
C MET A 914 14.80 31.36 7.26
N TRP A 915 15.95 31.36 7.94
CA TRP A 915 17.03 32.31 7.68
C TRP A 915 17.61 32.12 6.27
N ASN A 916 17.86 30.87 5.85
CA ASN A 916 18.35 30.60 4.50
C ASN A 916 17.33 31.05 3.43
N ILE A 917 16.03 30.84 3.67
CA ILE A 917 14.96 31.30 2.77
C ILE A 917 14.95 32.83 2.67
N LEU A 918 15.07 33.53 3.81
CA LEU A 918 15.13 34.99 3.86
C LEU A 918 16.34 35.54 3.08
N ILE A 919 17.53 34.98 3.30
CA ILE A 919 18.75 35.35 2.57
C ILE A 919 18.65 34.99 1.08
N GLY A 920 18.06 33.85 0.74
CA GLY A 920 17.78 33.45 -0.65
C GLY A 920 16.88 34.45 -1.36
N ARG A 921 15.85 34.96 -0.68
CA ARG A 921 14.98 36.01 -1.23
C ARG A 921 15.76 37.30 -1.52
N ILE A 922 16.58 37.76 -0.58
CA ILE A 922 17.42 38.95 -0.77
C ILE A 922 18.39 38.73 -1.95
N LYS A 923 18.94 37.52 -2.10
CA LYS A 923 19.79 37.16 -3.24
C LYS A 923 19.06 37.22 -4.58
N SER A 924 17.84 36.69 -4.67
CA SER A 924 17.05 36.75 -5.91
C SER A 924 16.75 38.19 -6.36
N ILE A 925 16.47 39.10 -5.42
CA ILE A 925 16.27 40.53 -5.70
C ILE A 925 17.55 41.17 -6.28
N SER A 926 18.74 40.68 -5.87
CA SER A 926 20.02 41.22 -6.34
C SER A 926 20.41 40.84 -7.77
N THR A 927 19.81 39.79 -8.36
CA THR A 927 20.26 39.19 -9.64
C THR A 927 19.31 39.37 -10.83
N ASN A 928 18.02 39.67 -10.61
CA ASN A 928 17.08 40.13 -11.65
C ASN A 928 16.99 39.22 -12.91
N THR A 929 16.83 37.91 -12.72
CA THR A 929 16.87 36.89 -13.79
C THR A 929 15.49 36.27 -14.09
N GLU A 930 14.73 36.86 -15.02
CA GLU A 930 13.54 36.23 -15.62
C GLU A 930 13.82 35.90 -17.08
N ASP A 931 13.87 34.61 -17.43
CA ASP A 931 13.32 34.08 -18.70
C ASP A 931 13.48 32.54 -18.80
N GLY A 932 14.65 31.96 -18.52
CA GLY A 932 14.86 30.50 -18.64
C GLY A 932 14.18 29.67 -17.55
N VAL A 933 14.15 30.19 -16.33
CA VAL A 933 13.59 29.54 -15.14
C VAL A 933 12.06 29.53 -15.17
N ASN A 934 11.45 30.69 -15.49
CA ASN A 934 10.00 30.81 -15.58
C ASN A 934 9.43 29.88 -16.65
N VAL A 935 10.13 29.72 -17.78
CA VAL A 935 9.76 28.75 -18.82
C VAL A 935 9.90 27.30 -18.32
N ALA A 936 10.95 26.95 -17.57
CA ALA A 936 11.12 25.61 -17.01
C ALA A 936 10.05 25.29 -15.94
N LEU A 937 9.77 26.23 -15.03
CA LEU A 937 8.70 26.13 -14.03
C LEU A 937 7.31 26.06 -14.69
N PHE A 938 7.04 26.90 -15.68
CA PHE A 938 5.80 26.89 -16.46
C PHE A 938 5.58 25.56 -17.20
N ASN A 939 6.63 25.01 -17.82
CA ASN A 939 6.55 23.72 -18.51
C ASN A 939 6.27 22.56 -17.53
N VAL A 940 6.84 22.58 -16.32
CA VAL A 940 6.54 21.59 -15.28
C VAL A 940 5.12 21.77 -14.72
N LEU A 941 4.68 23.02 -14.52
CA LEU A 941 3.32 23.35 -14.07
C LEU A 941 2.24 22.88 -15.05
N LYS A 942 2.47 23.02 -16.37
CA LYS A 942 1.54 22.55 -17.41
C LYS A 942 1.35 21.03 -17.41
N LEU A 943 2.36 20.28 -16.96
CA LEU A 943 2.29 18.83 -16.88
C LEU A 943 1.43 18.37 -15.72
N LEU A 944 1.32 19.14 -14.63
CA LEU A 944 0.56 18.79 -13.43
C LEU A 944 -0.93 19.05 -13.61
#